data_AF-A0A1Y4VZ64-F1
#
_entry.id   AF-A0A1Y4VZ64-F1
#
_cell.length_a   1.000
_cell.length_b   1.000
_cell.length_c   1.000
_cell.angle_alpha   90.00
_cell.angle_beta   90.00
_cell.angle_gamma   90.00
#
_symmetry.space_group_name_H-M   'P 1'
#
loop_
_entity.id
_entity.type
_entity.pdbx_description
1 polymer ?
#
loop_
_entity_poly.entity_id
_entity_poly.type
_entity_poly.pdbx_seq_one_letter_code
_entity_poly.pdbx_strand_id
1 'polypeptide(L)'
;MIVKSPYLKCGGSNSVSGYLRYIGTRERVELLPGNRPPTRKQEQLITKLVKDFPNSQELDEYSDYATKHTKANASTFITRALEENWAAVQQSEGYMKYIATRPRAERLGDHGLFGDEDGVDLATTMDELDRYTGNVWTHILSLKREDAARLGYDNAKAWMNLLRANRNDIAAAMNIPPNHFRWYAAYHDEGKHPHVHMMAWSTVPDEAYLTREGIRKIKSTLANQIFRQEMLHTYEQKSYSRDELVWEARRAIHRLIQEMARSIYTYPEAEELMQTLSAQLETVKGKKSYGYLPKPVKKTVNEVVDRLEELPVVRECYNQWCALQSEVDSYYHDKTREKKKLSQEKEFRQIKNAVIQEAERIRLGEITFEDADLTGHDEPEQGWGESYACWELRQIIRDESLSLADRDDAVEELERLAERGDAYAQYLMGQLYRDGHLLIPDSQKAKDWFTQASGHGLPEAQYALGKILLSNDPEVREPDEGIRWLKEAAAQGNSWAAYRLGKEYLGGEVVSKDATRATAWLTQSAEAGNQYAQYMLGKLYLTGQGVTHDQTQAMVWFGRSAAQGNQYAQLFLERQNEIRPPSVMLAATRLLYHMSRIFENHSLPQSGAGLHIDRKRRQQLREKRIALGHKPNDHEEEQSQGMTMKGW
;
A
#
# COMPACT_ATOMS: atom_id res chain seq x y z
N MET A 1 -22.41 -18.95 16.87
CA MET A 1 -22.75 -19.08 18.31
C MET A 1 -23.97 -18.25 18.66
N ILE A 2 -24.96 -18.85 19.30
CA ILE A 2 -26.15 -18.19 19.87
C ILE A 2 -25.95 -18.04 21.37
N VAL A 3 -26.30 -16.86 21.91
CA VAL A 3 -26.33 -16.57 23.35
C VAL A 3 -27.68 -15.95 23.68
N LYS A 4 -28.47 -16.65 24.50
CA LYS A 4 -29.72 -16.11 25.08
C LYS A 4 -29.56 -16.04 26.60
N SER A 5 -30.19 -15.05 27.23
CA SER A 5 -30.02 -14.79 28.68
C SER A 5 -31.34 -14.39 29.36
N PRO A 6 -32.35 -15.27 29.43
CA PRO A 6 -33.53 -15.07 30.28
C PRO A 6 -33.17 -14.98 31.78
N TYR A 7 -34.13 -14.59 32.61
CA TYR A 7 -33.98 -14.57 34.08
C TYR A 7 -35.22 -15.11 34.80
N LEU A 8 -34.98 -15.71 35.97
CA LEU A 8 -36.00 -16.23 36.89
C LEU A 8 -36.17 -15.24 38.06
N LYS A 9 -37.42 -14.98 38.45
CA LYS A 9 -37.76 -14.29 39.71
C LYS A 9 -38.16 -15.33 40.76
N CYS A 10 -37.41 -15.45 41.83
CA CYS A 10 -37.75 -16.31 42.95
C CYS A 10 -38.92 -15.69 43.74
N GLY A 11 -40.01 -16.44 43.97
CA GLY A 11 -41.14 -16.03 44.85
C GLY A 11 -42.45 -15.53 44.21
N GLY A 12 -42.69 -15.65 42.89
CA GLY A 12 -43.94 -15.21 42.23
C GLY A 12 -44.90 -16.34 41.83
N SER A 13 -46.21 -16.21 42.08
CA SER A 13 -47.24 -17.18 41.65
C SER A 13 -47.78 -16.86 40.25
N ASN A 14 -47.29 -17.53 39.22
CA ASN A 14 -48.00 -17.62 37.93
C ASN A 14 -47.90 -19.06 37.43
N SER A 15 -49.00 -19.82 37.51
CA SER A 15 -49.03 -21.20 37.03
C SER A 15 -49.56 -21.27 35.61
N VAL A 16 -48.73 -21.75 34.66
CA VAL A 16 -49.21 -22.21 33.35
C VAL A 16 -49.27 -23.74 33.38
N SER A 17 -50.29 -24.27 34.06
CA SER A 17 -50.43 -25.68 34.45
C SER A 17 -50.44 -26.71 33.31
N GLY A 18 -50.63 -26.26 32.05
CA GLY A 18 -50.74 -27.15 30.88
C GLY A 18 -49.44 -27.79 30.39
N TYR A 19 -48.28 -27.21 30.69
CA TYR A 19 -46.98 -27.69 30.19
C TYR A 19 -46.33 -28.75 31.10
N LEU A 20 -46.72 -28.78 32.38
CA LEU A 20 -46.22 -29.70 33.41
C LEU A 20 -46.43 -31.18 33.07
N ARG A 21 -47.59 -31.52 32.50
CA ARG A 21 -47.92 -32.91 32.11
C ARG A 21 -47.02 -33.41 30.95
N TYR A 22 -46.53 -32.52 30.08
CA TYR A 22 -45.65 -32.91 28.98
C TYR A 22 -44.21 -33.16 29.43
N ILE A 23 -43.73 -32.41 30.43
CA ILE A 23 -42.37 -32.49 30.98
C ILE A 23 -42.24 -33.69 31.94
N GLY A 24 -43.26 -33.95 32.76
CA GLY A 24 -43.23 -35.01 33.79
C GLY A 24 -43.55 -36.44 33.33
N THR A 25 -44.22 -36.62 32.18
CA THR A 25 -44.58 -37.97 31.66
C THR A 25 -43.74 -38.39 30.46
N ARG A 26 -42.51 -37.91 30.35
CA ARG A 26 -41.59 -38.38 29.31
C ARG A 26 -41.24 -39.84 29.60
N GLU A 27 -41.97 -40.75 28.97
CA GLU A 27 -41.54 -42.14 28.79
C GLU A 27 -40.12 -42.14 28.21
N ARG A 28 -39.32 -43.11 28.62
CA ARG A 28 -37.99 -43.39 28.09
C ARG A 28 -38.03 -43.33 26.56
N VAL A 29 -37.21 -42.47 25.94
CA VAL A 29 -37.07 -42.46 24.48
C VAL A 29 -35.60 -42.56 24.14
N GLU A 30 -35.16 -43.80 23.92
CA GLU A 30 -34.21 -44.11 22.85
C GLU A 30 -34.57 -43.27 21.63
N LEU A 31 -33.59 -42.61 21.00
CA LEU A 31 -33.75 -42.03 19.68
C LEU A 31 -34.30 -43.10 18.74
N LEU A 32 -35.59 -43.08 18.41
CA LEU A 32 -36.08 -43.84 17.27
C LEU A 32 -35.63 -43.06 16.03
N PRO A 33 -34.67 -43.57 15.24
CA PRO A 33 -34.26 -42.92 14.02
C PRO A 33 -35.43 -42.96 13.05
N GLY A 34 -35.96 -41.80 12.66
CA GLY A 34 -37.05 -41.78 11.71
C GLY A 34 -37.48 -40.39 11.30
N ASN A 35 -37.53 -40.17 9.99
CA ASN A 35 -38.19 -39.03 9.32
C ASN A 35 -39.72 -39.06 9.48
N ARG A 36 -40.25 -39.65 10.56
CA ARG A 36 -41.68 -39.73 10.79
C ARG A 36 -42.22 -38.31 11.06
N PRO A 37 -43.41 -37.98 10.56
CA PRO A 37 -44.01 -36.67 10.82
C PRO A 37 -44.29 -36.48 12.33
N PRO A 38 -44.33 -35.23 12.82
CA PRO A 38 -44.70 -34.91 14.20
C PRO A 38 -46.08 -35.48 14.53
N THR A 39 -46.29 -35.83 15.81
CA THR A 39 -47.62 -36.23 16.27
C THR A 39 -48.55 -35.01 16.35
N ARG A 40 -49.86 -35.21 16.19
CA ARG A 40 -50.87 -34.14 16.33
C ARG A 40 -50.77 -33.38 17.65
N LYS A 41 -50.38 -34.06 18.73
CA LYS A 41 -50.11 -33.45 20.05
C LYS A 41 -48.88 -32.54 20.05
N GLN A 42 -47.81 -32.92 19.34
CA GLN A 42 -46.62 -32.08 19.18
C GLN A 42 -46.92 -30.83 18.35
N GLU A 43 -47.67 -30.95 17.25
CA GLU A 43 -48.05 -29.80 16.43
C GLU A 43 -48.93 -28.82 17.20
N GLN A 44 -49.93 -29.33 17.94
CA GLN A 44 -50.76 -28.50 18.83
C GLN A 44 -49.93 -27.78 19.89
N LEU A 45 -48.95 -28.48 20.47
CA LEU A 45 -48.07 -27.90 21.48
C LEU A 45 -47.13 -26.86 20.89
N ILE A 46 -46.60 -27.07 19.69
CA ILE A 46 -45.76 -26.12 18.96
C ILE A 46 -46.56 -24.86 18.61
N THR A 47 -47.75 -25.01 18.03
CA THR A 47 -48.64 -23.88 17.74
C THR A 47 -48.96 -23.09 18.99
N LYS A 48 -49.19 -23.77 20.12
CA LYS A 48 -49.41 -23.12 21.40
C LYS A 48 -48.16 -22.41 21.91
N LEU A 49 -46.99 -23.04 21.86
CA LEU A 49 -45.71 -22.46 22.30
C LEU A 49 -45.31 -21.23 21.50
N VAL A 50 -45.47 -21.27 20.18
CA VAL A 50 -45.19 -20.11 19.30
C VAL A 50 -46.19 -18.98 19.56
N LYS A 51 -47.45 -19.29 19.86
CA LYS A 51 -48.47 -18.30 20.20
C LYS A 51 -48.19 -17.65 21.56
N ASP A 52 -47.93 -18.46 22.58
CA ASP A 52 -47.75 -18.01 23.95
C ASP A 52 -46.35 -17.36 24.14
N PHE A 53 -45.36 -17.77 23.33
CA PHE A 53 -43.97 -17.28 23.36
C PHE A 53 -43.41 -17.03 21.94
N PRO A 54 -43.76 -15.90 21.29
CA PRO A 54 -43.38 -15.62 19.91
C PRO A 54 -41.88 -15.66 19.62
N ASN A 55 -41.04 -15.26 20.58
CA ASN A 55 -39.57 -15.23 20.45
C ASN A 55 -38.95 -16.63 20.28
N SER A 56 -39.70 -17.69 20.56
CA SER A 56 -39.26 -19.07 20.32
C SER A 56 -39.02 -19.34 18.83
N GLN A 57 -39.59 -18.54 17.92
CA GLN A 57 -39.36 -18.66 16.47
C GLN A 57 -37.93 -18.29 16.05
N GLU A 58 -37.18 -17.57 16.88
CA GLU A 58 -35.78 -17.20 16.63
C GLU A 58 -34.79 -18.32 16.97
N LEU A 59 -35.28 -19.46 17.46
CA LEU A 59 -34.46 -20.64 17.77
C LEU A 59 -34.07 -21.38 16.48
N ASP A 60 -32.82 -21.83 16.41
CA ASP A 60 -32.35 -22.67 15.31
C ASP A 60 -33.18 -23.97 15.22
N GLU A 61 -33.62 -24.50 16.37
CA GLU A 61 -34.50 -25.65 16.48
C GLU A 61 -35.88 -25.42 15.81
N TYR A 62 -36.38 -24.17 15.82
CA TYR A 62 -37.61 -23.81 15.10
C TYR A 62 -37.37 -23.79 13.59
N SER A 63 -36.26 -23.21 13.15
CA SER A 63 -35.85 -23.23 11.74
C SER A 63 -35.66 -24.66 11.22
N ASP A 64 -35.04 -25.53 12.01
CA ASP A 64 -34.87 -26.95 11.72
C ASP A 64 -36.20 -27.71 11.64
N TYR A 65 -37.16 -27.38 12.50
CA TYR A 65 -38.51 -27.93 12.46
C TYR A 65 -39.27 -27.44 11.22
N ALA A 66 -39.21 -26.14 10.93
CA ALA A 66 -39.89 -25.52 9.78
C ALA A 66 -39.33 -26.02 8.44
N THR A 67 -38.01 -26.25 8.36
CA THR A 67 -37.34 -26.78 7.16
C THR A 67 -37.52 -28.28 7.02
N LYS A 68 -37.48 -29.04 8.12
CA LYS A 68 -37.65 -30.51 8.15
C LYS A 68 -38.65 -30.90 9.23
N HIS A 69 -39.91 -31.00 8.83
CA HIS A 69 -41.07 -31.29 9.70
C HIS A 69 -41.08 -32.75 10.17
N THR A 70 -40.20 -33.09 11.13
CA THR A 70 -40.04 -34.46 11.67
C THR A 70 -40.36 -34.50 13.16
N LYS A 71 -40.77 -35.67 13.67
CA LYS A 71 -41.02 -35.93 15.09
C LYS A 71 -39.81 -35.58 15.97
N ALA A 72 -38.60 -35.81 15.47
CA ALA A 72 -37.36 -35.50 16.16
C ALA A 72 -37.17 -33.98 16.29
N ASN A 73 -37.21 -33.23 15.19
CA ASN A 73 -37.07 -31.77 15.23
C ASN A 73 -38.20 -31.10 16.03
N ALA A 74 -39.43 -31.61 15.93
CA ALA A 74 -40.55 -31.16 16.74
C ALA A 74 -40.28 -31.35 18.24
N SER A 75 -39.74 -32.50 18.63
CA SER A 75 -39.38 -32.77 20.03
C SER A 75 -38.27 -31.85 20.52
N THR A 76 -37.24 -31.64 19.70
CA THR A 76 -36.12 -30.74 20.01
C THR A 76 -36.61 -29.30 20.18
N PHE A 77 -37.41 -28.79 19.24
CA PHE A 77 -37.99 -27.45 19.34
C PHE A 77 -38.92 -27.28 20.55
N ILE A 78 -39.86 -28.21 20.80
CA ILE A 78 -40.75 -28.12 21.97
C ILE A 78 -39.94 -28.07 23.26
N THR A 79 -38.94 -28.93 23.39
CA THR A 79 -38.07 -28.98 24.57
C THR A 79 -37.37 -27.64 24.73
N ARG A 80 -36.80 -27.12 23.65
CA ARG A 80 -36.06 -25.86 23.65
C ARG A 80 -36.91 -24.65 23.98
N ALA A 81 -38.10 -24.55 23.38
CA ALA A 81 -39.03 -23.47 23.62
C ALA A 81 -39.57 -23.49 25.06
N LEU A 82 -39.76 -24.67 25.65
CA LEU A 82 -40.13 -24.77 27.07
C LEU A 82 -38.99 -24.36 28.01
N GLU A 83 -37.75 -24.74 27.69
CA GLU A 83 -36.57 -24.36 28.47
C GLU A 83 -36.29 -22.84 28.40
N GLU A 84 -36.44 -22.21 27.23
CA GLU A 84 -36.26 -20.76 27.06
C GLU A 84 -37.32 -19.96 27.82
N ASN A 85 -38.53 -20.50 27.95
CA ASN A 85 -39.66 -19.86 28.60
C ASN A 85 -39.94 -20.43 30.00
N TRP A 86 -38.97 -21.11 30.60
CA TRP A 86 -39.13 -21.81 31.87
C TRP A 86 -39.65 -20.90 33.00
N ALA A 87 -39.18 -19.65 33.04
CA ALA A 87 -39.61 -18.64 34.00
C ALA A 87 -41.12 -18.36 34.00
N ALA A 88 -41.78 -18.55 32.85
CA ALA A 88 -43.22 -18.41 32.70
C ALA A 88 -43.98 -19.73 32.91
N VAL A 89 -43.26 -20.86 32.96
CA VAL A 89 -43.82 -22.22 33.03
C VAL A 89 -43.73 -22.81 34.45
N GLN A 90 -42.80 -22.35 35.29
CA GLN A 90 -42.68 -22.78 36.70
C GLN A 90 -42.06 -21.71 37.61
N GLN A 91 -42.26 -21.85 38.93
CA GLN A 91 -41.39 -21.28 39.98
C GLN A 91 -40.02 -22.00 39.98
N SER A 92 -38.99 -21.35 40.53
CA SER A 92 -37.57 -21.76 40.49
C SER A 92 -37.27 -23.20 40.94
N GLU A 93 -38.12 -23.80 41.79
CA GLU A 93 -37.97 -25.17 42.30
C GLU A 93 -37.91 -26.20 41.15
N GLY A 94 -36.71 -26.68 40.82
CA GLY A 94 -36.50 -27.86 39.96
C GLY A 94 -35.84 -27.63 38.59
N TYR A 95 -35.60 -26.39 38.15
CA TYR A 95 -34.89 -26.14 36.87
C TYR A 95 -33.46 -26.68 36.88
N MET A 96 -32.71 -26.41 37.95
CA MET A 96 -31.33 -26.89 38.14
C MET A 96 -31.27 -28.42 38.13
N LYS A 97 -32.18 -29.08 38.86
CA LYS A 97 -32.33 -30.54 38.87
C LYS A 97 -32.65 -31.08 37.49
N TYR A 98 -33.54 -30.40 36.76
CA TYR A 98 -33.94 -30.78 35.40
C TYR A 98 -32.76 -30.75 34.42
N ILE A 99 -32.01 -29.64 34.34
CA ILE A 99 -30.85 -29.53 33.45
C ILE A 99 -29.72 -30.49 33.88
N ALA A 100 -29.54 -30.73 35.18
CA ALA A 100 -28.48 -31.60 35.67
C ALA A 100 -28.74 -33.11 35.42
N THR A 101 -29.99 -33.55 35.33
CA THR A 101 -30.34 -34.98 35.34
C THR A 101 -30.97 -35.52 34.05
N ARG A 102 -31.26 -34.66 33.07
CA ARG A 102 -31.94 -35.08 31.82
C ARG A 102 -31.11 -36.08 30.99
N PRO A 103 -31.75 -36.94 30.16
CA PRO A 103 -31.09 -38.04 29.45
C PRO A 103 -29.94 -37.69 28.49
N ARG A 104 -29.78 -36.41 28.13
CA ARG A 104 -28.69 -35.91 27.26
C ARG A 104 -27.75 -34.93 27.96
N ALA A 105 -27.89 -34.75 29.27
CA ALA A 105 -26.89 -34.07 30.06
C ALA A 105 -25.66 -34.98 30.14
N GLU A 106 -24.52 -34.51 29.65
CA GLU A 106 -23.26 -35.23 29.84
C GLU A 106 -22.90 -35.15 31.33
N ARG A 107 -22.67 -36.32 31.96
CA ARG A 107 -22.45 -36.40 33.40
C ARG A 107 -20.96 -36.43 33.70
N LEU A 108 -20.52 -35.50 34.55
CA LEU A 108 -19.15 -35.46 35.09
C LEU A 108 -19.06 -36.12 36.48
N GLY A 109 -20.13 -36.81 36.91
CA GLY A 109 -20.32 -37.49 38.19
C GLY A 109 -21.72 -38.12 38.25
N ASP A 110 -22.42 -38.03 39.40
CA ASP A 110 -23.80 -38.52 39.53
C ASP A 110 -24.82 -37.71 38.71
N HIS A 111 -24.45 -36.49 38.30
CA HIS A 111 -25.22 -35.57 37.47
C HIS A 111 -24.33 -34.76 36.50
N GLY A 112 -24.93 -33.93 35.65
CA GLY A 112 -24.25 -33.12 34.63
C GLY A 112 -23.92 -31.68 35.01
N LEU A 113 -24.20 -31.25 36.24
CA LEU A 113 -23.88 -29.91 36.72
C LEU A 113 -22.37 -29.73 36.99
N PHE A 114 -21.80 -28.62 36.52
CA PHE A 114 -20.43 -28.17 36.80
C PHE A 114 -20.40 -26.67 37.10
N GLY A 115 -19.37 -26.19 37.81
CA GLY A 115 -19.23 -24.80 38.22
C GLY A 115 -17.77 -24.41 38.47
N ASP A 116 -17.53 -23.46 39.38
CA ASP A 116 -16.17 -23.03 39.75
C ASP A 116 -15.34 -24.16 40.35
N GLU A 117 -15.94 -24.99 41.21
CA GLU A 117 -15.30 -26.12 41.87
C GLU A 117 -15.55 -27.43 41.12
N ASP A 118 -14.62 -28.38 41.28
CA ASP A 118 -14.79 -29.75 40.80
C ASP A 118 -15.67 -30.53 41.79
N GLY A 119 -16.62 -31.34 41.29
CA GLY A 119 -17.48 -32.15 42.15
C GLY A 119 -18.62 -31.37 42.83
N VAL A 120 -19.36 -30.57 42.05
CA VAL A 120 -20.54 -29.83 42.54
C VAL A 120 -21.55 -30.78 43.19
N ASP A 121 -21.99 -30.48 44.41
CA ASP A 121 -23.06 -31.22 45.09
C ASP A 121 -24.44 -30.63 44.73
N LEU A 122 -25.25 -31.41 44.00
CA LEU A 122 -26.56 -30.95 43.51
C LEU A 122 -27.53 -30.61 44.65
N ALA A 123 -27.53 -31.36 45.76
CA ALA A 123 -28.46 -31.12 46.86
C ALA A 123 -28.15 -29.78 47.56
N THR A 124 -26.89 -29.53 47.86
CA THR A 124 -26.41 -28.29 48.48
C THR A 124 -26.67 -27.08 47.58
N THR A 125 -26.44 -27.22 46.27
CA THR A 125 -26.65 -26.12 45.31
C THR A 125 -28.15 -25.81 45.14
N MET A 126 -29.01 -26.83 45.19
CA MET A 126 -30.46 -26.64 45.18
C MET A 126 -30.93 -25.92 46.45
N ASP A 127 -30.46 -26.34 47.63
CA ASP A 127 -30.77 -25.69 48.90
C ASP A 127 -30.34 -24.22 48.93
N GLU A 128 -29.19 -23.88 48.32
CA GLU A 128 -28.73 -22.50 48.15
C GLU A 128 -29.69 -21.69 47.27
N LEU A 129 -30.08 -22.26 46.12
CA LEU A 129 -30.97 -21.61 45.17
C LEU A 129 -32.38 -21.39 45.74
N ASP A 130 -32.92 -22.36 46.49
CA ASP A 130 -34.26 -22.29 47.08
C ASP A 130 -34.37 -21.20 48.16
N ARG A 131 -33.25 -20.85 48.81
CA ARG A 131 -33.17 -19.77 49.80
C ARG A 131 -32.90 -18.40 49.18
N TYR A 132 -32.53 -18.34 47.90
CA TYR A 132 -32.14 -17.10 47.24
C TYR A 132 -33.35 -16.33 46.71
N THR A 133 -33.42 -15.03 47.03
CA THR A 133 -34.56 -14.16 46.71
C THR A 133 -34.30 -13.18 45.55
N GLY A 134 -33.09 -13.16 45.00
CA GLY A 134 -32.72 -12.25 43.90
C GLY A 134 -32.97 -12.84 42.51
N ASN A 135 -32.52 -12.14 41.47
CA ASN A 135 -32.65 -12.61 40.09
C ASN A 135 -31.60 -13.68 39.76
N VAL A 136 -32.03 -14.75 39.08
CA VAL A 136 -31.16 -15.80 38.56
C VAL A 136 -31.21 -15.80 37.04
N TRP A 137 -30.10 -15.51 36.38
CA TRP A 137 -29.99 -15.48 34.92
C TRP A 137 -29.72 -16.88 34.39
N THR A 138 -30.46 -17.28 33.35
CA THR A 138 -30.35 -18.59 32.72
C THR A 138 -29.81 -18.42 31.30
N HIS A 139 -28.49 -18.38 31.17
CA HIS A 139 -27.82 -18.30 29.88
C HIS A 139 -27.94 -19.62 29.12
N ILE A 140 -28.14 -19.50 27.81
CA ILE A 140 -28.07 -20.63 26.91
C ILE A 140 -27.11 -20.34 25.77
N LEU A 141 -26.07 -21.17 25.69
CA LEU A 141 -24.96 -21.04 24.75
C LEU A 141 -25.00 -22.21 23.78
N SER A 142 -25.15 -21.94 22.49
CA SER A 142 -25.32 -22.98 21.47
C SER A 142 -24.37 -22.81 20.29
N LEU A 143 -23.86 -23.94 19.80
CA LEU A 143 -23.08 -24.06 18.58
C LEU A 143 -23.76 -25.05 17.62
N LYS A 144 -23.56 -24.83 16.32
CA LYS A 144 -23.90 -25.85 15.33
C LYS A 144 -23.03 -27.08 15.55
N ARG A 145 -23.59 -28.28 15.39
CA ARG A 145 -22.88 -29.56 15.56
C ARG A 145 -21.54 -29.61 14.81
N GLU A 146 -21.52 -29.14 13.57
CA GLU A 146 -20.34 -29.13 12.71
C GLU A 146 -19.22 -28.25 13.30
N ASP A 147 -19.57 -27.06 13.80
CA ASP A 147 -18.61 -26.16 14.45
C ASP A 147 -18.16 -26.69 15.81
N ALA A 148 -19.07 -27.27 16.60
CA ALA A 148 -18.75 -27.84 17.90
C ALA A 148 -17.75 -29.00 17.77
N ALA A 149 -17.96 -29.92 16.84
CA ALA A 149 -17.03 -31.03 16.58
C ALA A 149 -15.69 -30.53 16.04
N ARG A 150 -15.72 -29.60 15.08
CA ARG A 150 -14.52 -29.04 14.42
C ARG A 150 -13.63 -28.23 15.38
N LEU A 151 -14.24 -27.55 16.35
CA LEU A 151 -13.56 -26.67 17.30
C LEU A 151 -13.33 -27.34 18.67
N GLY A 152 -13.77 -28.59 18.85
CA GLY A 152 -13.59 -29.36 20.09
C GLY A 152 -14.51 -28.97 21.25
N TYR A 153 -15.66 -28.34 20.96
CA TYR A 153 -16.70 -27.93 21.91
C TYR A 153 -17.93 -28.87 21.90
N ASP A 154 -17.70 -30.16 21.64
CA ASP A 154 -18.73 -31.22 21.60
C ASP A 154 -18.82 -32.03 22.91
N ASN A 155 -18.15 -31.57 23.97
CA ASN A 155 -18.08 -32.24 25.27
C ASN A 155 -18.15 -31.25 26.43
N ALA A 156 -18.62 -31.71 27.59
CA ALA A 156 -18.81 -30.89 28.79
C ALA A 156 -17.51 -30.24 29.30
N LYS A 157 -16.38 -30.95 29.21
CA LYS A 157 -15.09 -30.49 29.72
C LYS A 157 -14.59 -29.24 28.97
N ALA A 158 -14.73 -29.19 27.65
CA ALA A 158 -14.37 -28.03 26.84
C ALA A 158 -15.20 -26.78 27.21
N TRP A 159 -16.50 -26.96 27.40
CA TRP A 159 -17.41 -25.89 27.84
C TRP A 159 -17.12 -25.41 29.27
N MET A 160 -16.86 -26.34 30.19
CA MET A 160 -16.45 -26.01 31.56
C MET A 160 -15.19 -25.15 31.57
N ASN A 161 -14.16 -25.55 30.81
CA ASN A 161 -12.90 -24.80 30.71
C ASN A 161 -13.10 -23.40 30.12
N LEU A 162 -13.92 -23.28 29.06
CA LEU A 162 -14.26 -21.99 28.45
C LEU A 162 -14.98 -21.06 29.44
N LEU A 163 -15.98 -21.56 30.16
CA LEU A 163 -16.74 -20.76 31.11
C LEU A 163 -15.91 -20.35 32.32
N ARG A 164 -15.07 -21.25 32.85
CA ARG A 164 -14.11 -20.92 33.91
C ARG A 164 -13.11 -19.85 33.45
N ALA A 165 -12.55 -19.99 32.25
CA ALA A 165 -11.59 -19.02 31.71
C ALA A 165 -12.19 -17.61 31.51
N ASN A 166 -13.50 -17.52 31.22
CA ASN A 166 -14.20 -16.27 30.98
C ASN A 166 -15.09 -15.82 32.14
N ARG A 167 -14.99 -16.48 33.30
CA ARG A 167 -15.84 -16.25 34.47
C ARG A 167 -15.91 -14.77 34.86
N ASN A 168 -14.76 -14.11 34.94
CA ASN A 168 -14.68 -12.71 35.37
C ASN A 168 -15.23 -11.75 34.31
N ASP A 169 -15.05 -12.05 33.03
CA ASP A 169 -15.61 -11.25 31.94
C ASP A 169 -17.14 -11.38 31.88
N ILE A 170 -17.67 -12.58 32.15
CA ILE A 170 -19.12 -12.83 32.27
C ILE A 170 -19.69 -12.06 33.48
N ALA A 171 -19.04 -12.17 34.65
CA ALA A 171 -19.44 -11.45 35.85
C ALA A 171 -19.45 -9.93 35.64
N ALA A 172 -18.39 -9.38 35.01
CA ALA A 172 -18.29 -7.96 34.68
C ALA A 172 -19.39 -7.53 33.70
N ALA A 173 -19.72 -8.35 32.69
CA ALA A 173 -20.80 -8.06 31.75
C ALA A 173 -22.20 -8.08 32.40
N MET A 174 -22.35 -8.79 33.53
CA MET A 174 -23.56 -8.83 34.35
C MET A 174 -23.56 -7.78 35.48
N ASN A 175 -22.51 -6.97 35.58
CA ASN A 175 -22.29 -6.02 36.67
C ASN A 175 -22.30 -6.68 38.06
N ILE A 176 -21.65 -7.84 38.18
CA ILE A 176 -21.49 -8.59 39.43
C ILE A 176 -20.01 -8.60 39.80
N PRO A 177 -19.64 -8.17 41.02
CA PRO A 177 -18.27 -8.34 41.52
C PRO A 177 -17.84 -9.82 41.48
N PRO A 178 -16.62 -10.16 41.03
CA PRO A 178 -16.21 -11.56 40.84
C PRO A 178 -16.37 -12.46 42.09
N ASN A 179 -16.23 -11.91 43.29
CA ASN A 179 -16.40 -12.61 44.56
C ASN A 179 -17.88 -12.92 44.88
N HIS A 180 -18.81 -12.10 44.39
CA HIS A 180 -20.25 -12.30 44.56
C HIS A 180 -20.85 -13.15 43.44
N PHE A 181 -20.13 -13.36 42.34
CA PHE A 181 -20.60 -14.16 41.23
C PHE A 181 -20.73 -15.64 41.60
N ARG A 182 -21.91 -16.20 41.36
CA ARG A 182 -22.20 -17.63 41.45
C ARG A 182 -22.72 -18.11 40.10
N TRP A 183 -22.21 -19.25 39.65
CA TRP A 183 -22.69 -19.85 38.42
C TRP A 183 -22.55 -21.37 38.44
N TYR A 184 -23.49 -22.02 37.76
CA TYR A 184 -23.48 -23.46 37.52
C TYR A 184 -24.02 -23.73 36.12
N ALA A 185 -23.49 -24.72 35.44
CA ALA A 185 -23.89 -25.05 34.10
C ALA A 185 -23.96 -26.55 33.84
N ALA A 186 -24.72 -26.94 32.82
CA ALA A 186 -24.82 -28.29 32.33
C ALA A 186 -24.72 -28.29 30.81
N TYR A 187 -23.89 -29.18 30.27
CA TYR A 187 -23.75 -29.38 28.83
C TYR A 187 -24.69 -30.47 28.35
N HIS A 188 -25.28 -30.24 27.18
CA HIS A 188 -26.21 -31.15 26.54
C HIS A 188 -25.76 -31.47 25.12
N ASP A 189 -25.52 -32.76 24.90
CA ASP A 189 -25.10 -33.27 23.61
C ASP A 189 -26.33 -33.52 22.70
N GLU A 190 -26.93 -32.44 22.19
CA GLU A 190 -28.11 -32.52 21.34
C GLU A 190 -27.77 -32.56 19.85
N GLY A 191 -28.32 -33.53 19.11
CA GLY A 191 -27.85 -33.94 17.79
C GLY A 191 -27.43 -32.83 16.81
N LYS A 192 -28.21 -31.75 16.66
CA LYS A 192 -27.86 -30.63 15.76
C LYS A 192 -27.22 -29.43 16.43
N HIS A 193 -27.54 -29.18 17.69
CA HIS A 193 -27.16 -27.96 18.42
C HIS A 193 -26.71 -28.32 19.84
N PRO A 194 -25.49 -28.87 20.00
CA PRO A 194 -24.91 -29.03 21.32
C PRO A 194 -24.85 -27.68 22.03
N HIS A 195 -25.29 -27.66 23.29
CA HIS A 195 -25.47 -26.41 24.02
C HIS A 195 -25.26 -26.57 25.51
N VAL A 196 -25.02 -25.43 26.16
CA VAL A 196 -24.86 -25.31 27.61
C VAL A 196 -26.00 -24.48 28.18
N HIS A 197 -26.63 -24.98 29.23
CA HIS A 197 -27.45 -24.19 30.13
C HIS A 197 -26.58 -23.72 31.29
N MET A 198 -26.50 -22.41 31.53
CA MET A 198 -25.74 -21.82 32.62
C MET A 198 -26.67 -20.94 33.45
N MET A 199 -26.76 -21.24 34.74
CA MET A 199 -27.41 -20.40 35.74
C MET A 199 -26.37 -19.50 36.37
N ALA A 200 -26.65 -18.21 36.52
CA ALA A 200 -25.73 -17.23 37.07
C ALA A 200 -26.46 -16.16 37.89
N TRP A 201 -25.95 -15.84 39.08
CA TRP A 201 -26.54 -14.86 40.00
C TRP A 201 -25.47 -14.20 40.88
N SER A 202 -25.85 -13.16 41.62
CA SER A 202 -25.02 -12.58 42.68
C SER A 202 -25.42 -13.17 44.04
N THR A 203 -24.46 -13.39 44.94
CA THR A 203 -24.76 -13.70 46.34
C THR A 203 -25.50 -12.55 47.06
N VAL A 204 -25.51 -11.36 46.48
CA VAL A 204 -26.26 -10.19 46.97
C VAL A 204 -27.50 -9.99 46.07
N PRO A 205 -28.73 -10.16 46.58
CA PRO A 205 -29.95 -10.19 45.76
C PRO A 205 -30.22 -8.97 44.87
N ASP A 206 -29.76 -7.78 45.28
CA ASP A 206 -29.94 -6.52 44.55
C ASP A 206 -28.83 -6.22 43.54
N GLU A 207 -27.80 -7.06 43.48
CA GLU A 207 -26.75 -7.02 42.46
C GLU A 207 -27.15 -7.90 41.26
N ALA A 208 -26.45 -7.72 40.12
CA ALA A 208 -26.73 -8.32 38.81
C ALA A 208 -27.75 -7.56 37.94
N TYR A 209 -27.25 -6.91 36.88
CA TYR A 209 -28.06 -6.32 35.83
C TYR A 209 -27.45 -6.60 34.46
N LEU A 210 -28.17 -7.34 33.61
CA LEU A 210 -27.69 -7.73 32.29
C LEU A 210 -28.41 -6.93 31.18
N THR A 211 -27.65 -6.08 30.49
CA THR A 211 -28.12 -5.29 29.34
C THR A 211 -27.95 -6.04 28.01
N ARG A 212 -28.60 -5.55 26.94
CA ARG A 212 -28.32 -6.02 25.56
C ARG A 212 -26.84 -5.87 25.19
N GLU A 213 -26.16 -4.83 25.68
CA GLU A 213 -24.72 -4.65 25.48
C GLU A 213 -23.90 -5.69 26.27
N GLY A 214 -24.29 -6.00 27.50
CA GLY A 214 -23.71 -7.08 28.30
C GLY A 214 -23.82 -8.45 27.61
N ILE A 215 -24.99 -8.77 27.05
CA ILE A 215 -25.19 -10.00 26.25
C ILE A 215 -24.28 -10.01 25.01
N ARG A 216 -24.12 -8.88 24.32
CA ARG A 216 -23.18 -8.76 23.19
C ARG A 216 -21.73 -8.95 23.64
N LYS A 217 -21.33 -8.42 24.80
CA LYS A 217 -19.99 -8.61 25.38
C LYS A 217 -19.72 -10.08 25.68
N ILE A 218 -20.62 -10.76 26.39
CA ILE A 218 -20.53 -12.21 26.66
C ILE A 218 -20.40 -13.00 25.34
N LYS A 219 -21.26 -12.70 24.36
CA LYS A 219 -21.20 -13.34 23.04
C LYS A 219 -19.88 -13.09 22.31
N SER A 220 -19.37 -11.85 22.32
CA SER A 220 -18.14 -11.48 21.63
C SER A 220 -16.92 -12.13 22.28
N THR A 221 -16.83 -12.09 23.62
CA THR A 221 -15.73 -12.69 24.38
C THR A 221 -15.63 -14.19 24.11
N LEU A 222 -16.73 -14.92 24.29
CA LEU A 222 -16.76 -16.37 24.08
C LEU A 222 -16.50 -16.74 22.60
N ALA A 223 -17.07 -15.99 21.64
CA ALA A 223 -16.85 -16.26 20.21
C ALA A 223 -15.40 -16.00 19.79
N ASN A 224 -14.77 -14.92 20.28
CA ASN A 224 -13.37 -14.63 19.97
C ASN A 224 -12.43 -15.73 20.46
N GLN A 225 -12.74 -16.36 21.59
CA GLN A 225 -11.97 -17.49 22.10
C GLN A 225 -12.25 -18.79 21.33
N ILE A 226 -13.50 -19.06 20.96
CA ILE A 226 -13.89 -20.25 20.18
C ILE A 226 -13.32 -20.21 18.75
N PHE A 227 -13.35 -19.05 18.07
CA PHE A 227 -13.00 -18.91 16.64
C PHE A 227 -11.62 -18.25 16.38
N ARG A 228 -10.74 -18.22 17.39
CA ARG A 228 -9.50 -17.43 17.38
C ARG A 228 -8.57 -17.69 16.18
N GLN A 229 -8.43 -18.96 15.78
CA GLN A 229 -7.48 -19.37 14.72
C GLN A 229 -8.00 -19.09 13.30
N GLU A 230 -9.31 -19.19 13.06
CA GLU A 230 -9.91 -18.92 11.75
C GLU A 230 -9.90 -17.44 11.37
N MET A 231 -10.09 -16.57 12.37
CA MET A 231 -9.99 -15.13 12.14
C MET A 231 -8.59 -14.77 11.63
N LEU A 232 -7.52 -15.32 12.24
CA LEU A 232 -6.13 -15.06 11.83
C LEU A 232 -5.88 -15.48 10.37
N HIS A 233 -6.31 -16.68 9.99
CA HIS A 233 -6.13 -17.19 8.62
C HIS A 233 -6.86 -16.36 7.55
N THR A 234 -8.09 -15.91 7.85
CA THR A 234 -8.87 -15.07 6.93
C THR A 234 -8.25 -13.68 6.74
N TYR A 235 -7.61 -13.13 7.77
CA TYR A 235 -6.91 -11.84 7.70
C TYR A 235 -5.58 -11.94 6.93
N GLU A 236 -4.87 -13.06 7.03
CA GLU A 236 -3.61 -13.30 6.29
C GLU A 236 -3.86 -13.45 4.79
N GLN A 237 -4.82 -14.28 4.37
CA GLN A 237 -5.13 -14.49 2.94
C GLN A 237 -5.59 -13.21 2.23
N LYS A 238 -6.41 -12.38 2.89
CA LYS A 238 -6.84 -11.08 2.35
C LYS A 238 -5.72 -10.04 2.25
N SER A 239 -4.61 -10.23 2.98
CA SER A 239 -3.47 -9.33 2.91
C SER A 239 -2.57 -9.64 1.72
N TYR A 240 -2.38 -10.93 1.38
CA TYR A 240 -1.51 -11.33 0.28
C TYR A 240 -2.04 -10.93 -1.11
N SER A 241 -3.32 -11.22 -1.42
CA SER A 241 -3.89 -10.85 -2.73
C SER A 241 -4.00 -9.33 -2.92
N ARG A 242 -4.12 -8.58 -1.82
CA ARG A 242 -4.13 -7.10 -1.82
C ARG A 242 -2.76 -6.55 -2.16
N ASP A 243 -1.73 -7.08 -1.51
CA ASP A 243 -0.36 -6.59 -1.69
C ASP A 243 0.14 -6.88 -3.12
N GLU A 244 -0.31 -8.00 -3.71
CA GLU A 244 -0.07 -8.35 -5.12
C GLU A 244 -0.72 -7.35 -6.11
N LEU A 245 -2.02 -7.04 -5.95
CA LEU A 245 -2.72 -6.07 -6.82
C LEU A 245 -2.12 -4.66 -6.74
N VAL A 246 -1.75 -4.21 -5.53
CA VAL A 246 -1.08 -2.92 -5.34
C VAL A 246 0.30 -2.91 -5.99
N TRP A 247 1.03 -4.03 -5.92
CA TRP A 247 2.34 -4.16 -6.54
C TRP A 247 2.25 -4.12 -8.07
N GLU A 248 1.30 -4.85 -8.66
CA GLU A 248 1.06 -4.84 -10.11
C GLU A 248 0.68 -3.45 -10.64
N ALA A 249 -0.24 -2.77 -9.95
CA ALA A 249 -0.65 -1.40 -10.30
C ALA A 249 0.52 -0.42 -10.23
N ARG A 250 1.36 -0.50 -9.19
CA ARG A 250 2.57 0.33 -9.06
C ARG A 250 3.57 0.07 -10.18
N ARG A 251 3.79 -1.20 -10.53
CA ARG A 251 4.68 -1.59 -11.63
C ARG A 251 4.16 -1.06 -12.98
N ALA A 252 2.86 -1.11 -13.21
CA ALA A 252 2.23 -0.55 -14.41
C ALA A 252 2.40 0.98 -14.47
N ILE A 253 2.12 1.70 -13.37
CA ILE A 253 2.34 3.15 -13.27
C ILE A 253 3.81 3.50 -13.54
N HIS A 254 4.76 2.77 -12.94
CA HIS A 254 6.19 3.03 -13.15
C HIS A 254 6.60 2.86 -14.62
N ARG A 255 6.11 1.83 -15.32
CA ARG A 255 6.36 1.66 -16.77
C ARG A 255 5.81 2.83 -17.58
N LEU A 256 4.59 3.28 -17.28
CA LEU A 256 3.96 4.41 -17.97
C LEU A 256 4.68 5.73 -17.69
N ILE A 257 5.24 5.92 -16.48
CA ILE A 257 6.10 7.04 -16.14
C ILE A 257 7.37 7.04 -17.01
N GLN A 258 8.04 5.89 -17.15
CA GLN A 258 9.22 5.77 -18.00
C GLN A 258 8.89 6.03 -19.48
N GLU A 259 7.74 5.53 -19.94
CA GLU A 259 7.24 5.82 -21.29
C GLU A 259 6.98 7.31 -21.47
N MET A 260 6.29 8.00 -20.54
CA MET A 260 6.08 9.45 -20.59
C MET A 260 7.41 10.23 -20.65
N ALA A 261 8.41 9.80 -19.89
CA ALA A 261 9.71 10.48 -19.82
C ALA A 261 10.53 10.36 -21.12
N ARG A 262 10.40 9.24 -21.84
CA ARG A 262 11.19 8.94 -23.06
C ARG A 262 10.44 9.23 -24.36
N SER A 263 9.12 9.42 -24.30
CA SER A 263 8.29 9.62 -25.48
C SER A 263 8.47 11.01 -26.08
N ILE A 264 8.90 11.06 -27.34
CA ILE A 264 8.76 12.26 -28.16
C ILE A 264 7.34 12.26 -28.70
N TYR A 265 6.56 13.27 -28.32
CA TYR A 265 5.14 13.32 -28.63
C TYR A 265 4.78 14.64 -29.32
N THR A 266 4.13 14.49 -30.48
CA THR A 266 3.61 15.58 -31.30
C THR A 266 2.12 15.70 -31.06
N TYR A 267 1.65 16.88 -30.66
CA TYR A 267 0.22 17.07 -30.39
C TYR A 267 -0.20 18.50 -30.70
N PRO A 268 -0.50 18.79 -31.99
CA PRO A 268 -0.72 20.14 -32.50
C PRO A 268 -1.75 20.98 -31.73
N GLU A 269 -2.79 20.35 -31.18
CA GLU A 269 -3.83 21.00 -30.38
C GLU A 269 -3.29 21.54 -29.05
N ALA A 270 -2.47 20.76 -28.32
CA ALA A 270 -1.84 21.29 -27.12
C ALA A 270 -0.77 22.33 -27.46
N GLU A 271 -0.03 22.15 -28.55
CA GLU A 271 0.95 23.15 -29.02
C GLU A 271 0.29 24.51 -29.29
N GLU A 272 -0.86 24.53 -29.95
CA GLU A 272 -1.64 25.75 -30.21
C GLU A 272 -2.17 26.39 -28.93
N LEU A 273 -2.66 25.56 -27.99
CA LEU A 273 -3.08 26.04 -26.67
C LEU A 273 -1.91 26.60 -25.87
N MET A 274 -0.72 26.00 -25.97
CA MET A 274 0.50 26.49 -25.34
C MET A 274 0.96 27.82 -25.94
N GLN A 275 0.87 27.99 -27.26
CA GLN A 275 1.14 29.26 -27.91
C GLN A 275 0.13 30.34 -27.50
N THR A 276 -1.16 29.98 -27.42
CA THR A 276 -2.23 30.87 -26.93
C THR A 276 -1.97 31.28 -25.48
N LEU A 277 -1.61 30.33 -24.62
CA LEU A 277 -1.31 30.59 -23.21
C LEU A 277 -0.09 31.50 -23.05
N SER A 278 0.96 31.27 -23.84
CA SER A 278 2.15 32.13 -23.88
C SER A 278 1.79 33.59 -24.17
N ALA A 279 0.95 33.83 -25.20
CA ALA A 279 0.47 35.17 -25.54
C ALA A 279 -0.40 35.78 -24.43
N GLN A 280 -1.30 35.00 -23.81
CA GLN A 280 -2.11 35.48 -22.68
C GLN A 280 -1.24 35.94 -21.50
N LEU A 281 -0.17 35.19 -21.19
CA LEU A 281 0.71 35.47 -20.05
C LEU A 281 1.53 36.76 -20.22
N GLU A 282 1.68 37.28 -21.44
CA GLU A 282 2.32 38.58 -21.69
C GLU A 282 1.58 39.74 -20.99
N THR A 283 0.24 39.66 -20.96
CA THR A 283 -0.62 40.70 -20.35
C THR A 283 -0.82 40.53 -18.84
N VAL A 284 -0.41 39.39 -18.28
CA VAL A 284 -0.60 39.08 -16.86
C VAL A 284 0.45 39.78 -16.01
N LYS A 285 0.00 40.66 -15.11
CA LYS A 285 0.84 41.33 -14.12
C LYS A 285 1.01 40.48 -12.86
N GLY A 286 2.20 40.52 -12.25
CA GLY A 286 2.48 39.86 -10.97
C GLY A 286 2.87 38.38 -11.10
N LYS A 287 2.66 37.61 -10.02
CA LYS A 287 3.12 36.22 -9.91
C LYS A 287 2.35 35.30 -10.86
N LYS A 288 3.07 34.68 -11.81
CA LYS A 288 2.52 33.73 -12.79
C LYS A 288 2.53 32.30 -12.26
N SER A 289 1.64 32.03 -11.30
CA SER A 289 1.37 30.66 -10.83
C SER A 289 -0.13 30.44 -10.79
N TYR A 290 -0.58 29.18 -10.92
CA TYR A 290 -1.98 28.89 -11.23
C TYR A 290 -2.98 29.59 -10.29
N GLY A 291 -2.65 29.75 -9.00
CA GLY A 291 -3.53 30.43 -8.03
C GLY A 291 -3.83 31.89 -8.37
N TYR A 292 -2.87 32.61 -8.96
CA TYR A 292 -2.91 34.06 -9.15
C TYR A 292 -3.35 34.48 -10.56
N LEU A 293 -3.49 33.52 -11.48
CA LEU A 293 -3.89 33.81 -12.85
C LEU A 293 -5.36 34.27 -12.95
N PRO A 294 -5.69 35.18 -13.88
CA PRO A 294 -7.06 35.53 -14.22
C PRO A 294 -7.89 34.31 -14.68
N LYS A 295 -9.21 34.36 -14.52
CA LYS A 295 -10.11 33.25 -14.90
C LYS A 295 -9.96 32.79 -16.36
N PRO A 296 -9.84 33.68 -17.38
CA PRO A 296 -9.65 33.25 -18.77
C PRO A 296 -8.36 32.45 -18.96
N VAL A 297 -7.26 32.89 -18.35
CA VAL A 297 -5.95 32.22 -18.44
C VAL A 297 -5.97 30.87 -17.73
N LYS A 298 -6.62 30.78 -16.55
CA LYS A 298 -6.84 29.51 -15.85
C LYS A 298 -7.62 28.51 -16.69
N LYS A 299 -8.57 28.97 -17.51
CA LYS A 299 -9.35 28.10 -18.41
C LYS A 299 -8.43 27.49 -19.48
N THR A 300 -7.57 28.28 -20.10
CA THR A 300 -6.59 27.79 -21.08
C THR A 300 -5.60 26.80 -20.42
N VAL A 301 -5.10 27.07 -19.22
CA VAL A 301 -4.25 26.12 -18.49
C VAL A 301 -4.96 24.79 -18.23
N ASN A 302 -6.23 24.83 -17.79
CA ASN A 302 -6.99 23.60 -17.57
C ASN A 302 -7.24 22.83 -18.87
N GLU A 303 -7.54 23.52 -19.97
CA GLU A 303 -7.74 22.90 -21.28
C GLU A 303 -6.47 22.19 -21.75
N VAL A 304 -5.27 22.79 -21.57
CA VAL A 304 -4.00 22.11 -21.88
C VAL A 304 -3.87 20.80 -21.09
N VAL A 305 -4.17 20.83 -19.77
CA VAL A 305 -4.08 19.62 -18.94
C VAL A 305 -5.10 18.57 -19.35
N ASP A 306 -6.35 18.97 -19.62
CA ASP A 306 -7.41 18.07 -20.08
C ASP A 306 -7.04 17.41 -21.42
N ARG A 307 -6.40 18.16 -22.32
CA ARG A 307 -5.91 17.66 -23.61
C ARG A 307 -4.76 16.68 -23.46
N LEU A 308 -3.81 16.96 -22.55
CA LEU A 308 -2.74 16.02 -22.23
C LEU A 308 -3.27 14.74 -21.57
N GLU A 309 -4.36 14.80 -20.81
CA GLU A 309 -5.04 13.62 -20.26
C GLU A 309 -5.58 12.69 -21.36
N GLU A 310 -5.90 13.21 -22.56
CA GLU A 310 -6.39 12.39 -23.68
C GLU A 310 -5.30 11.48 -24.29
N LEU A 311 -4.02 11.80 -24.05
CA LEU A 311 -2.89 11.02 -24.55
C LEU A 311 -2.88 9.61 -23.93
N PRO A 312 -2.71 8.53 -24.71
CA PRO A 312 -2.87 7.16 -24.21
C PRO A 312 -2.04 6.86 -22.96
N VAL A 313 -0.75 7.24 -22.96
CA VAL A 313 0.17 7.00 -21.84
C VAL A 313 -0.24 7.75 -20.57
N VAL A 314 -0.70 9.00 -20.70
CA VAL A 314 -1.15 9.82 -19.57
C VAL A 314 -2.47 9.30 -19.02
N ARG A 315 -3.43 9.03 -19.92
CA ARG A 315 -4.76 8.52 -19.57
C ARG A 315 -4.65 7.23 -18.79
N GLU A 316 -3.82 6.31 -19.27
CA GLU A 316 -3.63 5.02 -18.61
C GLU A 316 -2.94 5.19 -17.26
N CYS A 317 -1.90 6.02 -17.18
CA CYS A 317 -1.22 6.29 -15.91
C CYS A 317 -2.18 6.89 -14.87
N TYR A 318 -3.01 7.85 -15.29
CA TYR A 318 -4.00 8.48 -14.44
C TYR A 318 -5.13 7.51 -14.02
N ASN A 319 -5.57 6.63 -14.93
CA ASN A 319 -6.54 5.59 -14.61
C ASN A 319 -6.03 4.64 -13.53
N GLN A 320 -4.80 4.15 -13.68
CA GLN A 320 -4.15 3.26 -12.72
C GLN A 320 -3.97 3.95 -11.36
N TRP A 321 -3.57 5.22 -11.36
CA TRP A 321 -3.50 6.01 -10.13
C TRP A 321 -4.88 6.16 -9.46
N CYS A 322 -5.92 6.50 -10.21
CA CYS A 322 -7.29 6.61 -9.69
C CYS A 322 -7.79 5.28 -9.10
N ALA A 323 -7.51 4.16 -9.76
CA ALA A 323 -7.87 2.83 -9.27
C ALA A 323 -7.18 2.53 -7.93
N LEU A 324 -5.87 2.78 -7.85
CA LEU A 324 -5.09 2.60 -6.63
C LEU A 324 -5.60 3.50 -5.48
N GLN A 325 -5.93 4.76 -5.76
CA GLN A 325 -6.50 5.66 -4.75
C GLN A 325 -7.89 5.21 -4.30
N SER A 326 -8.72 4.69 -5.21
CA SER A 326 -10.06 4.19 -4.87
C SER A 326 -9.97 2.96 -3.96
N GLU A 327 -9.02 2.05 -4.23
CA GLU A 327 -8.71 0.93 -3.35
C GLU A 327 -8.29 1.44 -1.97
N VAL A 328 -7.36 2.40 -1.90
CA VAL A 328 -6.92 3.00 -0.62
C VAL A 328 -8.08 3.65 0.14
N ASP A 329 -8.92 4.44 -0.52
CA ASP A 329 -10.04 5.15 0.08
C ASP A 329 -11.12 4.17 0.62
N SER A 330 -11.34 3.04 -0.06
CA SER A 330 -12.29 2.00 0.37
C SER A 330 -11.97 1.39 1.74
N TYR A 331 -10.70 1.45 2.18
CA TYR A 331 -10.31 0.99 3.52
C TYR A 331 -10.74 1.94 4.63
N TYR A 332 -10.91 3.23 4.33
CA TYR A 332 -11.20 4.25 5.32
C TYR A 332 -12.64 4.77 5.24
N HIS A 333 -13.31 4.60 4.10
CA HIS A 333 -14.66 5.12 3.85
C HIS A 333 -15.47 4.18 2.96
N ASP A 334 -16.75 3.97 3.27
CA ASP A 334 -17.71 3.21 2.43
C ASP A 334 -18.16 3.96 1.16
N LYS A 335 -17.39 4.95 0.68
CA LYS A 335 -17.74 5.78 -0.48
C LYS A 335 -16.74 5.58 -1.61
N THR A 336 -17.26 5.28 -2.80
CA THR A 336 -16.46 5.19 -4.02
C THR A 336 -15.96 6.58 -4.44
N ARG A 337 -14.66 6.70 -4.79
CA ARG A 337 -14.08 7.94 -5.30
C ARG A 337 -14.68 8.25 -6.68
N GLU A 338 -15.20 9.47 -6.84
CA GLU A 338 -15.63 9.97 -8.16
C GLU A 338 -14.39 10.36 -8.97
N LYS A 339 -14.24 9.78 -10.18
CA LYS A 339 -13.15 10.13 -11.08
C LYS A 339 -13.39 11.53 -11.65
N LYS A 340 -12.50 12.47 -11.35
CA LYS A 340 -12.52 13.81 -11.96
C LYS A 340 -11.55 13.84 -13.14
N LYS A 341 -11.60 14.92 -13.92
CA LYS A 341 -10.52 15.21 -14.87
C LYS A 341 -9.21 15.47 -14.14
N LEU A 342 -8.08 15.20 -14.78
CA LEU A 342 -6.75 15.43 -14.24
C LEU A 342 -6.55 16.91 -13.84
N SER A 343 -7.10 17.84 -14.62
CA SER A 343 -7.08 19.27 -14.27
C SER A 343 -7.91 19.61 -13.02
N GLN A 344 -8.75 18.72 -12.52
CA GLN A 344 -9.59 18.96 -11.35
C GLN A 344 -9.07 18.25 -10.09
N GLU A 345 -8.11 17.34 -10.23
CA GLU A 345 -7.45 16.69 -9.11
C GLU A 345 -6.51 17.65 -8.38
N LYS A 346 -6.59 17.67 -7.04
CA LYS A 346 -5.84 18.62 -6.22
C LYS A 346 -4.37 18.21 -6.10
N GLU A 347 -4.15 16.90 -6.05
CA GLU A 347 -2.88 16.18 -6.00
C GLU A 347 -2.01 16.57 -7.19
N PHE A 348 -2.62 16.74 -8.38
CA PHE A 348 -1.93 17.08 -9.62
C PHE A 348 -1.89 18.58 -9.95
N ARG A 349 -2.11 19.46 -8.97
CA ARG A 349 -2.01 20.93 -9.17
C ARG A 349 -0.65 21.36 -9.73
N GLN A 350 0.42 20.60 -9.45
CA GLN A 350 1.76 20.84 -9.98
C GLN A 350 1.81 20.78 -11.52
N ILE A 351 0.99 19.94 -12.17
CA ILE A 351 0.93 19.83 -13.63
C ILE A 351 0.53 21.17 -14.23
N LYS A 352 -0.43 21.87 -13.62
CA LYS A 352 -0.86 23.20 -14.07
C LYS A 352 0.25 24.24 -13.98
N ASN A 353 1.09 24.16 -12.96
CA ASN A 353 2.23 25.06 -12.83
C ASN A 353 3.34 24.71 -13.84
N ALA A 354 3.53 23.43 -14.17
CA ALA A 354 4.42 23.00 -15.25
C ALA A 354 3.96 23.55 -16.61
N VAL A 355 2.64 23.48 -16.91
CA VAL A 355 2.04 24.12 -18.08
C VAL A 355 2.34 25.62 -18.15
N ILE A 356 2.19 26.33 -17.03
CA ILE A 356 2.49 27.78 -16.97
C ILE A 356 3.98 28.05 -17.17
N GLN A 357 4.86 27.24 -16.56
CA GLN A 357 6.30 27.34 -16.71
C GLN A 357 6.73 27.16 -18.17
N GLU A 358 6.21 26.12 -18.84
CA GLU A 358 6.50 25.87 -20.25
C GLU A 358 5.95 26.97 -21.17
N ALA A 359 4.79 27.55 -20.85
CA ALA A 359 4.26 28.69 -21.59
C ALA A 359 5.09 29.96 -21.37
N GLU A 360 5.62 30.20 -20.17
CA GLU A 360 6.57 31.29 -19.93
C GLU A 360 7.89 31.10 -20.67
N ARG A 361 8.40 29.86 -20.75
CA ARG A 361 9.59 29.52 -21.56
C ARG A 361 9.38 29.88 -23.02
N ILE A 362 8.22 29.52 -23.59
CA ILE A 362 7.83 29.90 -24.95
C ILE A 362 7.80 31.42 -25.09
N ARG A 363 7.14 32.13 -24.17
CA ARG A 363 7.00 33.60 -24.19
C ARG A 363 8.34 34.32 -24.13
N LEU A 364 9.26 33.83 -23.31
CA LEU A 364 10.59 34.42 -23.12
C LEU A 364 11.58 34.03 -24.23
N GLY A 365 11.18 33.16 -25.15
CA GLY A 365 12.09 32.61 -26.16
C GLY A 365 13.23 31.82 -25.53
N GLU A 366 12.99 31.16 -24.39
CA GLU A 366 14.01 30.38 -23.72
C GLU A 366 14.39 29.17 -24.58
N ILE A 367 15.69 29.03 -24.83
CA ILE A 367 16.25 27.84 -25.43
C ILE A 367 16.21 26.72 -24.42
N THR A 368 15.78 25.56 -24.90
CA THR A 368 15.65 24.33 -24.16
C THR A 368 16.69 23.32 -24.63
N PHE A 369 17.06 22.39 -23.75
CA PHE A 369 18.07 21.36 -24.00
C PHE A 369 17.42 20.00 -23.73
N GLU A 370 17.00 19.33 -24.80
CA GLU A 370 16.24 18.07 -24.73
C GLU A 370 17.14 16.84 -24.54
N ASP A 371 18.45 17.05 -24.48
CA ASP A 371 19.50 16.08 -24.17
C ASP A 371 19.87 16.03 -22.67
N ALA A 372 19.21 16.82 -21.82
CA ALA A 372 19.59 17.01 -20.42
C ALA A 372 19.66 15.71 -19.59
N ASP A 373 18.92 14.65 -19.98
CA ASP A 373 18.94 13.34 -19.32
C ASP A 373 19.73 12.26 -20.10
N LEU A 374 20.42 12.64 -21.19
CA LEU A 374 21.30 11.74 -21.95
C LEU A 374 22.72 11.69 -21.37
N THR A 375 22.87 11.95 -20.08
CA THR A 375 24.14 12.12 -19.35
C THR A 375 25.12 10.93 -19.40
N GLY A 376 24.71 9.81 -20.00
CA GLY A 376 25.55 8.63 -20.24
C GLY A 376 26.12 8.49 -21.66
N HIS A 377 25.68 9.30 -22.62
CA HIS A 377 26.11 9.22 -24.04
C HIS A 377 26.85 10.48 -24.52
N ASP A 378 27.23 11.36 -23.60
CA ASP A 378 27.91 12.63 -23.91
C ASP A 378 29.44 12.58 -23.76
N GLU A 379 30.00 11.37 -23.64
CA GLU A 379 31.44 11.10 -23.64
C GLU A 379 31.76 10.09 -24.76
N PRO A 380 32.87 10.24 -25.49
CA PRO A 380 33.21 9.34 -26.57
C PRO A 380 33.48 7.91 -26.05
N GLU A 381 32.90 6.90 -26.71
CA GLU A 381 33.09 5.49 -26.36
C GLU A 381 34.53 4.99 -26.61
N GLN A 382 35.24 5.61 -27.54
CA GLN A 382 36.65 5.35 -27.87
C GLN A 382 37.40 6.68 -27.93
N GLY A 383 38.49 6.79 -27.16
CA GLY A 383 39.35 7.97 -27.15
C GLY A 383 40.53 7.81 -28.10
N TRP A 384 40.96 8.92 -28.70
CA TRP A 384 42.19 8.93 -29.49
C TRP A 384 43.40 8.75 -28.53
N GLY A 385 44.19 7.71 -28.72
CA GLY A 385 45.38 7.44 -27.89
C GLY A 385 45.16 6.45 -26.72
N GLU A 386 44.02 5.76 -26.66
CA GLU A 386 43.84 4.64 -25.74
C GLU A 386 44.84 3.50 -26.03
N SER A 387 45.50 2.98 -24.99
CA SER A 387 46.34 1.79 -25.09
C SER A 387 45.49 0.53 -25.19
N TYR A 388 45.96 -0.49 -25.92
CA TYR A 388 45.24 -1.77 -26.05
C TYR A 388 44.89 -2.39 -24.70
N ALA A 389 45.78 -2.27 -23.71
CA ALA A 389 45.55 -2.74 -22.35
C ALA A 389 44.36 -2.03 -21.69
N CYS A 390 44.28 -0.69 -21.79
CA CYS A 390 43.12 0.05 -21.27
C CYS A 390 41.82 -0.32 -22.00
N TRP A 391 41.89 -0.50 -23.32
CA TRP A 391 40.75 -0.92 -24.11
C TRP A 391 40.22 -2.28 -23.66
N GLU A 392 41.11 -3.27 -23.52
CA GLU A 392 40.78 -4.63 -23.10
C GLU A 392 40.16 -4.65 -21.70
N LEU A 393 40.80 -3.98 -20.73
CA LEU A 393 40.29 -3.88 -19.36
C LEU A 393 38.91 -3.23 -19.32
N ARG A 394 38.68 -2.17 -20.11
CA ARG A 394 37.37 -1.51 -20.20
C ARG A 394 36.29 -2.45 -20.76
N GLN A 395 36.60 -3.30 -21.74
CA GLN A 395 35.65 -4.28 -22.24
C GLN A 395 35.29 -5.29 -21.16
N ILE A 396 36.29 -5.83 -20.44
CA ILE A 396 36.08 -6.79 -19.35
C ILE A 396 35.21 -6.17 -18.25
N ILE A 397 35.55 -4.96 -17.81
CA ILE A 397 34.82 -4.21 -16.77
C ILE A 397 33.34 -4.01 -17.13
N ARG A 398 33.04 -3.77 -18.41
CA ARG A 398 31.67 -3.51 -18.91
C ARG A 398 30.89 -4.78 -19.26
N ASP A 399 31.53 -5.93 -19.36
CA ASP A 399 30.87 -7.18 -19.74
C ASP A 399 30.12 -7.80 -18.56
N GLU A 400 28.81 -7.54 -18.50
CA GLU A 400 27.92 -8.08 -17.47
C GLU A 400 27.76 -9.61 -17.51
N SER A 401 28.27 -10.29 -18.55
CA SER A 401 28.28 -11.76 -18.61
C SER A 401 29.43 -12.39 -17.81
N LEU A 402 30.46 -11.61 -17.48
CA LEU A 402 31.60 -12.06 -16.67
C LEU A 402 31.26 -12.02 -15.18
N SER A 403 31.98 -12.81 -14.38
CA SER A 403 31.77 -12.82 -12.93
C SER A 403 32.22 -11.50 -12.31
N LEU A 404 31.63 -11.12 -11.17
CA LEU A 404 32.07 -9.93 -10.43
C LEU A 404 33.56 -10.01 -10.08
N ALA A 405 34.07 -11.19 -9.73
CA ALA A 405 35.49 -11.39 -9.44
C ALA A 405 36.38 -11.08 -10.66
N ASP A 406 36.03 -11.55 -11.86
CA ASP A 406 36.82 -11.28 -13.07
C ASP A 406 36.82 -9.78 -13.44
N ARG A 407 35.69 -9.11 -13.18
CA ARG A 407 35.54 -7.67 -13.42
C ARG A 407 36.29 -6.86 -12.37
N ASP A 408 36.30 -7.30 -11.12
CA ASP A 408 37.06 -6.69 -10.03
C ASP A 408 38.58 -6.81 -10.28
N ASP A 409 39.06 -7.98 -10.71
CA ASP A 409 40.47 -8.19 -11.11
C ASP A 409 40.89 -7.22 -12.23
N ALA A 410 40.00 -6.96 -13.20
CA ALA A 410 40.26 -5.99 -14.25
C ALA A 410 40.30 -4.54 -13.74
N VAL A 411 39.50 -4.20 -12.72
CA VAL A 411 39.60 -2.88 -12.05
C VAL A 411 40.92 -2.75 -11.29
N GLU A 412 41.39 -3.80 -10.60
CA GLU A 412 42.68 -3.78 -9.91
C GLU A 412 43.86 -3.57 -10.88
N GLU A 413 43.85 -4.26 -12.03
CA GLU A 413 44.90 -4.08 -13.04
C GLU A 413 44.81 -2.69 -13.68
N LEU A 414 43.61 -2.15 -13.89
CA LEU A 414 43.40 -0.79 -14.37
C LEU A 414 43.93 0.25 -13.37
N GLU A 415 43.67 0.08 -12.08
CA GLU A 415 44.18 0.94 -11.01
C GLU A 415 45.71 0.93 -11.01
N ARG A 416 46.34 -0.24 -11.13
CA ARG A 416 47.79 -0.37 -11.22
C ARG A 416 48.38 0.35 -12.45
N LEU A 417 47.69 0.37 -13.58
CA LEU A 417 48.10 1.17 -14.75
C LEU A 417 47.94 2.67 -14.49
N ALA A 418 46.86 3.08 -13.83
CA ALA A 418 46.61 4.47 -13.45
C ALA A 418 47.67 5.01 -12.48
N GLU A 419 48.05 4.21 -11.47
CA GLU A 419 49.12 4.52 -10.51
C GLU A 419 50.50 4.66 -11.17
N ARG A 420 50.72 4.01 -12.31
CA ARG A 420 51.94 4.15 -13.12
C ARG A 420 51.94 5.36 -14.04
N GLY A 421 50.86 6.14 -14.06
CA GLY A 421 50.74 7.35 -14.86
C GLY A 421 50.16 7.14 -16.26
N ASP A 422 49.49 6.01 -16.55
CA ASP A 422 48.73 5.89 -17.79
C ASP A 422 47.51 6.83 -17.72
N ALA A 423 47.53 7.90 -18.51
CA ALA A 423 46.51 8.93 -18.50
C ALA A 423 45.11 8.41 -18.85
N TYR A 424 45.03 7.38 -19.70
CA TYR A 424 43.76 6.80 -20.08
C TYR A 424 43.23 5.88 -18.98
N ALA A 425 44.09 5.11 -18.32
CA ALA A 425 43.73 4.34 -17.14
C ALA A 425 43.23 5.25 -15.99
N GLN A 426 43.92 6.38 -15.76
CA GLN A 426 43.47 7.40 -14.79
C GLN A 426 42.09 7.96 -15.15
N TYR A 427 41.85 8.27 -16.43
CA TYR A 427 40.53 8.69 -16.90
C TYR A 427 39.45 7.63 -16.64
N LEU A 428 39.72 6.36 -16.96
CA LEU A 428 38.79 5.25 -16.73
C LEU A 428 38.51 5.03 -15.24
N MET A 429 39.52 5.12 -14.37
CA MET A 429 39.35 5.08 -12.91
C MET A 429 38.45 6.22 -12.42
N GLY A 430 38.62 7.43 -12.96
CA GLY A 430 37.73 8.54 -12.67
C GLY A 430 36.27 8.27 -13.06
N GLN A 431 36.03 7.65 -14.21
CA GLN A 431 34.68 7.24 -14.62
C GLN A 431 34.09 6.18 -13.68
N LEU A 432 34.87 5.20 -13.23
CA LEU A 432 34.40 4.17 -12.29
C LEU A 432 33.96 4.76 -10.95
N TYR A 433 34.74 5.66 -10.37
CA TYR A 433 34.38 6.36 -9.13
C TYR A 433 33.22 7.34 -9.30
N ARG A 434 32.97 7.86 -10.51
CA ARG A 434 31.82 8.72 -10.78
C ARG A 434 30.52 7.93 -10.95
N ASP A 435 30.57 6.86 -11.74
CA ASP A 435 29.37 6.18 -12.25
C ASP A 435 28.89 5.03 -11.37
N GLY A 436 29.74 4.52 -10.46
CA GLY A 436 29.31 3.60 -9.41
C GLY A 436 29.08 2.15 -9.83
N HIS A 437 29.59 1.74 -10.98
CA HIS A 437 29.33 0.41 -11.55
C HIS A 437 29.90 -0.73 -10.70
N LEU A 438 31.21 -0.70 -10.44
CA LEU A 438 31.95 -1.71 -9.65
C LEU A 438 32.54 -1.12 -8.37
N LEU A 439 32.71 0.21 -8.32
CA LEU A 439 33.22 0.93 -7.16
C LEU A 439 32.10 1.71 -6.51
N ILE A 440 32.19 1.91 -5.20
CA ILE A 440 31.31 2.84 -4.49
C ILE A 440 31.58 4.25 -5.03
N PRO A 441 30.54 4.98 -5.51
CA PRO A 441 30.72 6.34 -6.00
C PRO A 441 31.45 7.25 -5.00
N ASP A 442 32.47 7.96 -5.48
CA ASP A 442 33.27 8.91 -4.71
C ASP A 442 33.70 10.06 -5.63
N SER A 443 32.98 11.17 -5.53
CA SER A 443 33.21 12.35 -6.38
C SER A 443 34.62 12.92 -6.21
N GLN A 444 35.18 12.89 -4.99
CA GLN A 444 36.50 13.43 -4.72
C GLN A 444 37.58 12.58 -5.38
N LYS A 445 37.51 11.24 -5.26
CA LYS A 445 38.42 10.34 -5.97
C LYS A 445 38.28 10.46 -7.49
N ALA A 446 37.05 10.58 -8.00
CA ALA A 446 36.82 10.80 -9.42
C ALA A 446 37.52 12.08 -9.90
N LYS A 447 37.34 13.19 -9.16
CA LYS A 447 38.02 14.47 -9.43
C LYS A 447 39.54 14.33 -9.40
N ASP A 448 40.11 13.63 -8.43
CA ASP A 448 41.57 13.46 -8.29
C ASP A 448 42.15 12.68 -9.49
N TRP A 449 41.51 11.60 -9.90
CA TRP A 449 41.90 10.83 -11.07
C TRP A 449 41.75 11.61 -12.37
N PHE A 450 40.63 12.31 -12.57
CA PHE A 450 40.45 13.18 -13.72
C PHE A 450 41.47 14.33 -13.76
N THR A 451 41.87 14.86 -12.61
CA THR A 451 42.91 15.90 -12.51
C THR A 451 44.27 15.38 -12.97
N GLN A 452 44.66 14.19 -12.53
CA GLN A 452 45.90 13.54 -12.98
C GLN A 452 45.89 13.32 -14.50
N ALA A 453 44.82 12.70 -15.02
CA ALA A 453 44.68 12.46 -16.46
C ALA A 453 44.64 13.76 -17.29
N SER A 454 43.98 14.80 -16.78
CA SER A 454 43.94 16.14 -17.41
C SER A 454 45.31 16.81 -17.45
N GLY A 455 46.16 16.57 -16.44
CA GLY A 455 47.55 17.05 -16.39
C GLY A 455 48.44 16.46 -17.49
N HIS A 456 48.07 15.30 -18.03
CA HIS A 456 48.71 14.69 -19.20
C HIS A 456 48.15 15.19 -20.55
N GLY A 457 47.19 16.12 -20.53
CA GLY A 457 46.62 16.73 -21.73
C GLY A 457 45.60 15.85 -22.45
N LEU A 458 44.94 14.91 -21.76
CA LEU A 458 43.88 14.09 -22.36
C LEU A 458 42.56 14.89 -22.44
N PRO A 459 42.03 15.22 -23.64
CA PRO A 459 40.83 16.05 -23.79
C PRO A 459 39.58 15.44 -23.14
N GLU A 460 39.45 14.12 -23.15
CA GLU A 460 38.35 13.38 -22.52
C GLU A 460 38.35 13.55 -21.00
N ALA A 461 39.54 13.48 -20.37
CA ALA A 461 39.68 13.72 -18.94
C ALA A 461 39.42 15.18 -18.57
N GLN A 462 39.89 16.12 -19.37
CA GLN A 462 39.63 17.55 -19.18
C GLN A 462 38.13 17.86 -19.27
N TYR A 463 37.42 17.22 -20.21
CA TYR A 463 35.98 17.32 -20.31
C TYR A 463 35.27 16.74 -19.08
N ALA A 464 35.63 15.52 -18.66
CA ALA A 464 35.05 14.87 -17.49
C ALA A 464 35.32 15.64 -16.18
N LEU A 465 36.53 16.21 -16.04
CA LEU A 465 36.88 17.11 -14.95
C LEU A 465 36.03 18.39 -15.01
N GLY A 466 35.88 19.00 -16.18
CA GLY A 466 34.97 20.12 -16.38
C GLY A 466 33.55 19.81 -15.91
N LYS A 467 33.00 18.64 -16.27
CA LYS A 467 31.67 18.19 -15.84
C LYS A 467 31.55 18.04 -14.32
N ILE A 468 32.51 17.37 -13.66
CA ILE A 468 32.41 17.11 -12.22
C ILE A 468 32.53 18.41 -11.41
N LEU A 469 33.38 19.35 -11.84
CA LEU A 469 33.55 20.66 -11.20
C LEU A 469 32.33 21.58 -11.42
N LEU A 470 31.54 21.36 -12.48
CA LEU A 470 30.28 22.06 -12.75
C LEU A 470 29.05 21.35 -12.18
N SER A 471 29.23 20.24 -11.48
CA SER A 471 28.13 19.49 -10.88
C SER A 471 27.49 20.26 -9.72
N ASN A 472 26.34 19.77 -9.25
CA ASN A 472 25.68 20.30 -8.06
C ASN A 472 26.23 19.71 -6.75
N ASP A 473 27.29 18.90 -6.81
CA ASP A 473 27.94 18.30 -5.64
C ASP A 473 28.85 19.33 -4.93
N PRO A 474 28.51 19.79 -3.72
CA PRO A 474 29.29 20.80 -3.02
C PRO A 474 30.74 20.41 -2.72
N GLU A 475 31.08 19.12 -2.66
CA GLU A 475 32.43 18.66 -2.30
C GLU A 475 33.46 18.93 -3.40
N VAL A 476 33.02 18.86 -4.67
CA VAL A 476 33.89 18.96 -5.84
C VAL A 476 33.61 20.19 -6.71
N ARG A 477 32.51 20.91 -6.45
CA ARG A 477 32.06 22.02 -7.28
C ARG A 477 33.01 23.22 -7.26
N GLU A 478 33.68 23.47 -8.39
CA GLU A 478 34.54 24.62 -8.65
C GLU A 478 34.25 25.19 -10.05
N PRO A 479 33.22 26.05 -10.19
CA PRO A 479 32.68 26.37 -11.51
C PRO A 479 33.65 27.10 -12.44
N ASP A 480 34.48 28.00 -11.92
CA ASP A 480 35.47 28.74 -12.73
C ASP A 480 36.54 27.81 -13.31
N GLU A 481 37.04 26.87 -12.50
CA GLU A 481 37.97 25.82 -12.95
C GLU A 481 37.29 24.85 -13.91
N GLY A 482 36.02 24.50 -13.67
CA GLY A 482 35.23 23.68 -14.58
C GLY A 482 35.13 24.29 -15.98
N ILE A 483 34.80 25.58 -16.07
CA ILE A 483 34.77 26.32 -17.35
C ILE A 483 36.15 26.40 -18.00
N ARG A 484 37.22 26.56 -17.20
CA ARG A 484 38.59 26.58 -17.71
C ARG A 484 38.96 25.25 -18.37
N TRP A 485 38.69 24.12 -17.72
CA TRP A 485 38.97 22.79 -18.25
C TRP A 485 38.13 22.45 -19.49
N LEU A 486 36.84 22.84 -19.50
CA LEU A 486 36.03 22.69 -20.70
C LEU A 486 36.60 23.47 -21.90
N LYS A 487 37.11 24.70 -21.69
CA LYS A 487 37.75 25.49 -22.75
C LYS A 487 39.01 24.84 -23.29
N GLU A 488 39.82 24.28 -22.40
CA GLU A 488 41.04 23.54 -22.78
C GLU A 488 40.68 22.31 -23.63
N ALA A 489 39.75 21.48 -23.15
CA ALA A 489 39.29 20.30 -23.89
C ALA A 489 38.72 20.68 -25.26
N ALA A 490 37.90 21.73 -25.33
CA ALA A 490 37.33 22.23 -26.57
C ALA A 490 38.40 22.76 -27.53
N ALA A 491 39.43 23.46 -27.04
CA ALA A 491 40.55 23.94 -27.86
C ALA A 491 41.37 22.78 -28.47
N GLN A 492 41.39 21.63 -27.80
CA GLN A 492 42.02 20.39 -28.27
C GLN A 492 41.10 19.55 -29.17
N GLY A 493 39.91 20.05 -29.52
CA GLY A 493 38.99 19.41 -30.47
C GLY A 493 37.92 18.52 -29.83
N ASN A 494 37.78 18.50 -28.51
CA ASN A 494 36.70 17.76 -27.85
C ASN A 494 35.35 18.42 -28.17
N SER A 495 34.57 17.77 -29.03
CA SER A 495 33.27 18.29 -29.50
C SER A 495 32.23 18.34 -28.38
N TRP A 496 32.27 17.44 -27.40
CA TRP A 496 31.39 17.45 -26.24
C TRP A 496 31.66 18.61 -25.30
N ALA A 497 32.93 18.93 -25.06
CA ALA A 497 33.33 20.10 -24.27
C ALA A 497 32.88 21.41 -24.95
N ALA A 498 33.08 21.51 -26.26
CA ALA A 498 32.60 22.65 -27.04
C ALA A 498 31.06 22.76 -26.99
N TYR A 499 30.35 21.64 -27.13
CA TYR A 499 28.89 21.60 -26.98
C TYR A 499 28.45 22.09 -25.59
N ARG A 500 29.06 21.56 -24.53
CA ARG A 500 28.77 21.93 -23.14
C ARG A 500 29.01 23.42 -22.89
N LEU A 501 30.13 23.98 -23.34
CA LEU A 501 30.38 25.43 -23.27
C LEU A 501 29.30 26.23 -23.98
N GLY A 502 28.85 25.77 -25.15
CA GLY A 502 27.71 26.33 -25.86
C GLY A 502 26.47 26.43 -24.98
N LYS A 503 26.12 25.34 -24.26
CA LYS A 503 24.99 25.31 -23.32
C LYS A 503 25.18 26.30 -22.16
N GLU A 504 26.37 26.33 -21.55
CA GLU A 504 26.67 27.22 -20.41
C GLU A 504 26.51 28.71 -20.80
N TYR A 505 27.01 29.11 -21.99
CA TYR A 505 26.85 30.49 -22.48
C TYR A 505 25.42 30.84 -22.94
N LEU A 506 24.59 29.85 -23.32
CA LEU A 506 23.17 30.08 -23.63
C LEU A 506 22.30 30.17 -22.38
N GLY A 507 22.54 29.28 -21.40
CA GLY A 507 21.78 29.19 -20.16
C GLY A 507 22.13 30.32 -19.19
N GLY A 508 23.41 30.66 -19.08
CA GLY A 508 23.88 31.74 -18.22
C GLY A 508 23.95 31.37 -16.72
N GLU A 509 23.94 30.08 -16.38
CA GLU A 509 23.90 29.61 -14.98
C GLU A 509 25.26 29.78 -14.28
N VAL A 510 26.34 29.38 -14.95
CA VAL A 510 27.71 29.44 -14.42
C VAL A 510 28.49 30.62 -14.99
N VAL A 511 28.34 30.89 -16.28
CA VAL A 511 28.96 32.03 -16.98
C VAL A 511 27.90 33.04 -17.36
N SER A 512 28.26 34.31 -17.57
CA SER A 512 27.31 35.29 -18.10
C SER A 512 26.83 34.88 -19.49
N LYS A 513 25.51 34.99 -19.72
CA LYS A 513 24.88 34.66 -20.99
C LYS A 513 25.51 35.46 -22.14
N ASP A 514 26.00 34.76 -23.17
CA ASP A 514 26.62 35.34 -24.36
C ASP A 514 26.27 34.47 -25.57
N ALA A 515 25.24 34.90 -26.31
CA ALA A 515 24.72 34.14 -27.43
C ALA A 515 25.73 34.02 -28.58
N THR A 516 26.62 35.00 -28.77
CA THR A 516 27.64 34.97 -29.83
C THR A 516 28.73 33.94 -29.51
N ARG A 517 29.23 33.93 -28.26
CA ARG A 517 30.19 32.89 -27.82
C ARG A 517 29.55 31.51 -27.84
N ALA A 518 28.30 31.40 -27.39
CA ALA A 518 27.57 30.14 -27.46
C ALA A 518 27.51 29.59 -28.89
N THR A 519 27.10 30.41 -29.87
CA THR A 519 27.08 30.01 -31.28
C THR A 519 28.47 29.58 -31.76
N ALA A 520 29.52 30.31 -31.42
CA ALA A 520 30.88 29.95 -31.85
C ALA A 520 31.28 28.55 -31.37
N TRP A 521 31.06 28.24 -30.09
CA TRP A 521 31.35 26.91 -29.53
C TRP A 521 30.45 25.81 -30.11
N LEU A 522 29.16 26.11 -30.33
CA LEU A 522 28.23 25.17 -30.96
C LEU A 522 28.59 24.89 -32.41
N THR A 523 29.02 25.90 -33.18
CA THR A 523 29.53 25.74 -34.55
C THR A 523 30.74 24.83 -34.58
N GLN A 524 31.74 25.10 -33.73
CA GLN A 524 32.93 24.25 -33.63
C GLN A 524 32.57 22.80 -33.32
N SER A 525 31.66 22.57 -32.35
CA SER A 525 31.21 21.23 -31.98
C SER A 525 30.43 20.53 -33.10
N ALA A 526 29.55 21.26 -33.78
CA ALA A 526 28.71 20.74 -34.85
C ALA A 526 29.51 20.37 -36.11
N GLU A 527 30.53 21.17 -36.45
CA GLU A 527 31.49 20.90 -37.52
C GLU A 527 32.36 19.67 -37.21
N ALA A 528 32.69 19.45 -35.94
CA ALA A 528 33.33 18.23 -35.45
C ALA A 528 32.38 17.01 -35.37
N GLY A 529 31.15 17.13 -35.87
CA GLY A 529 30.21 16.02 -36.01
C GLY A 529 29.28 15.79 -34.82
N ASN A 530 29.30 16.62 -33.78
CA ASN A 530 28.42 16.40 -32.62
C ASN A 530 26.93 16.61 -32.98
N GLN A 531 26.14 15.53 -32.96
CA GLN A 531 24.73 15.57 -33.36
C GLN A 531 23.87 16.53 -32.51
N TYR A 532 24.19 16.71 -31.22
CA TYR A 532 23.43 17.59 -30.34
C TYR A 532 23.77 19.05 -30.60
N ALA A 533 25.04 19.37 -30.88
CA ALA A 533 25.43 20.71 -31.30
C ALA A 533 24.81 21.09 -32.66
N GLN A 534 24.76 20.15 -33.62
CA GLN A 534 24.08 20.34 -34.89
C GLN A 534 22.58 20.62 -34.70
N TYR A 535 21.91 19.83 -33.86
CA TYR A 535 20.51 20.07 -33.50
C TYR A 535 20.31 21.46 -32.86
N MET A 536 21.19 21.85 -31.93
CA MET A 536 21.12 23.15 -31.28
C MET A 536 21.35 24.32 -32.24
N LEU A 537 22.30 24.22 -33.18
CA LEU A 537 22.47 25.22 -34.23
C LEU A 537 21.24 25.33 -35.10
N GLY A 538 20.60 24.20 -35.44
CA GLY A 538 19.31 24.19 -36.12
C GLY A 538 18.28 25.08 -35.41
N LYS A 539 18.16 24.92 -34.08
CA LYS A 539 17.27 25.78 -33.25
C LYS A 539 17.71 27.25 -33.25
N LEU A 540 19.01 27.54 -33.12
CA LEU A 540 19.52 28.91 -33.10
C LEU A 540 19.22 29.64 -34.41
N TYR A 541 19.49 29.01 -35.56
CA TYR A 541 19.20 29.57 -36.87
C TYR A 541 17.69 29.73 -37.12
N LEU A 542 16.85 28.81 -36.63
CA LEU A 542 15.39 28.92 -36.76
C LEU A 542 14.76 29.98 -35.84
N THR A 543 15.42 30.30 -34.72
CA THR A 543 14.93 31.32 -33.77
C THR A 543 15.58 32.68 -33.95
N GLY A 544 16.72 32.75 -34.64
CA GLY A 544 17.53 33.97 -34.74
C GLY A 544 18.19 34.39 -33.41
N GLN A 545 18.38 33.46 -32.48
CA GLN A 545 19.03 33.77 -31.20
C GLN A 545 20.55 33.61 -31.31
N GLY A 546 21.29 34.71 -31.16
CA GLY A 546 22.76 34.71 -31.30
C GLY A 546 23.28 34.67 -32.73
N VAL A 547 22.41 34.37 -33.70
CA VAL A 547 22.67 34.35 -35.14
C VAL A 547 21.55 35.06 -35.89
N THR A 548 21.80 35.45 -37.13
CA THR A 548 20.73 35.89 -38.03
C THR A 548 19.79 34.71 -38.30
N HIS A 549 18.49 34.95 -38.21
CA HIS A 549 17.48 33.95 -38.56
C HIS A 549 17.67 33.46 -40.00
N ASP A 550 17.89 32.16 -40.17
CA ASP A 550 18.09 31.51 -41.47
C ASP A 550 17.50 30.10 -41.43
N GLN A 551 16.31 29.95 -42.00
CA GLN A 551 15.61 28.67 -42.04
C GLN A 551 16.36 27.61 -42.88
N THR A 552 17.03 28.02 -43.95
CA THR A 552 17.74 27.08 -44.83
C THR A 552 18.92 26.48 -44.09
N GLN A 553 19.71 27.31 -43.38
CA GLN A 553 20.78 26.82 -42.51
C GLN A 553 20.24 25.95 -41.38
N ALA A 554 19.10 26.31 -40.78
CA ALA A 554 18.48 25.50 -39.75
C ALA A 554 18.17 24.07 -40.26
N MET A 555 17.58 23.95 -41.44
CA MET A 555 17.25 22.64 -42.04
C MET A 555 18.50 21.84 -42.41
N VAL A 556 19.59 22.48 -42.84
CA VAL A 556 20.87 21.81 -43.10
C VAL A 556 21.42 21.18 -41.81
N TRP A 557 21.42 21.93 -40.71
CA TRP A 557 21.92 21.44 -39.43
C TRP A 557 21.02 20.35 -38.83
N PHE A 558 19.70 20.50 -38.91
CA PHE A 558 18.77 19.43 -38.53
C PHE A 558 18.97 18.18 -39.39
N GLY A 559 19.18 18.33 -40.70
CA GLY A 559 19.48 17.21 -41.62
C GLY A 559 20.72 16.42 -41.19
N ARG A 560 21.80 17.11 -40.85
CA ARG A 560 23.04 16.47 -40.35
C ARG A 560 22.83 15.75 -39.03
N SER A 561 22.10 16.37 -38.10
CA SER A 561 21.81 15.77 -36.79
C SER A 561 20.89 14.55 -36.91
N ALA A 562 19.84 14.64 -37.72
CA ALA A 562 18.88 13.57 -37.97
C ALA A 562 19.52 12.34 -38.64
N ALA A 563 20.48 12.57 -39.54
CA ALA A 563 21.26 11.51 -40.18
C ALA A 563 22.11 10.69 -39.20
N GLN A 564 22.40 11.24 -38.01
CA GLN A 564 23.10 10.57 -36.91
C GLN A 564 22.15 9.94 -35.88
N GLY A 565 20.83 9.97 -36.12
CA GLY A 565 19.83 9.36 -35.25
C GLY A 565 19.22 10.31 -34.20
N ASN A 566 19.48 11.62 -34.27
CA ASN A 566 18.84 12.57 -33.35
C ASN A 566 17.32 12.66 -33.63
N GLN A 567 16.52 12.08 -32.73
CA GLN A 567 15.07 11.98 -32.90
C GLN A 567 14.37 13.35 -32.85
N TYR A 568 14.91 14.31 -32.09
CA TYR A 568 14.36 15.68 -32.07
C TYR A 568 14.61 16.39 -33.40
N ALA A 569 15.79 16.23 -34.00
CA ALA A 569 16.08 16.78 -35.32
C ALA A 569 15.20 16.13 -36.41
N GLN A 570 14.98 14.81 -36.34
CA GLN A 570 14.05 14.09 -37.24
C GLN A 570 12.64 14.69 -37.18
N LEU A 571 12.11 14.91 -35.97
CA LEU A 571 10.81 15.54 -35.75
C LEU A 571 10.68 16.92 -36.44
N PHE A 572 11.72 17.76 -36.35
CA PHE A 572 11.71 19.08 -37.00
C PHE A 572 11.69 18.97 -38.53
N LEU A 573 12.40 18.01 -39.11
CA LEU A 573 12.41 17.80 -40.56
C LEU A 573 11.07 17.24 -41.07
N GLU A 574 10.48 16.30 -40.35
CA GLU A 574 9.14 15.76 -40.67
C GLU A 574 8.07 16.85 -40.70
N ARG A 575 8.21 17.86 -39.84
CA ARG A 575 7.28 18.97 -39.68
C ARG A 575 7.78 20.29 -40.28
N GLN A 576 8.73 20.26 -41.21
CA GLN A 576 9.33 21.47 -41.79
C GLN A 576 8.33 22.42 -42.47
N ASN A 577 7.15 21.93 -42.86
CA ASN A 577 6.07 22.72 -43.46
C ASN A 577 5.15 23.41 -42.43
N GLU A 578 5.26 23.04 -41.15
CA GLU A 578 4.48 23.57 -40.02
C GLU A 578 5.38 24.45 -39.14
N ILE A 579 6.07 25.42 -39.75
CA ILE A 579 7.12 26.19 -39.06
C ILE A 579 6.54 26.93 -37.86
N ARG A 580 6.79 26.38 -36.68
CA ARG A 580 6.52 26.97 -35.37
C ARG A 580 7.86 27.09 -34.64
N PRO A 581 7.99 28.00 -33.66
CA PRO A 581 9.18 28.05 -32.82
C PRO A 581 9.45 26.66 -32.20
N PRO A 582 10.71 26.20 -32.13
CA PRO A 582 11.07 24.93 -31.48
C PRO A 582 10.48 24.74 -30.10
N SER A 583 10.38 25.83 -29.33
CA SER A 583 9.80 25.83 -27.99
C SER A 583 8.31 25.46 -27.97
N VAL A 584 7.56 25.77 -29.03
CA VAL A 584 6.14 25.41 -29.18
C VAL A 584 6.00 23.96 -29.62
N MET A 585 6.76 23.54 -30.65
CA MET A 585 6.69 22.16 -31.17
C MET A 585 7.03 21.10 -30.12
N LEU A 586 7.92 21.42 -29.18
CA LEU A 586 8.35 20.50 -28.12
C LEU A 586 7.53 20.63 -26.82
N ALA A 587 6.52 21.51 -26.79
CA ALA A 587 5.78 21.79 -25.56
C ALA A 587 5.09 20.53 -25.00
N ALA A 588 4.45 19.72 -25.85
CA ALA A 588 3.80 18.48 -25.43
C ALA A 588 4.82 17.47 -24.87
N THR A 589 5.94 17.27 -25.57
CA THR A 589 7.03 16.38 -25.13
C THR A 589 7.58 16.79 -23.76
N ARG A 590 7.87 18.09 -23.55
CA ARG A 590 8.37 18.58 -22.26
C ARG A 590 7.31 18.48 -21.15
N LEU A 591 6.04 18.67 -21.47
CA LEU A 591 4.96 18.51 -20.50
C LEU A 591 4.79 17.05 -20.08
N LEU A 592 4.94 16.08 -20.99
CA LEU A 592 4.96 14.66 -20.63
C LEU A 592 6.11 14.33 -19.68
N TYR A 593 7.29 14.90 -19.91
CA TYR A 593 8.41 14.77 -18.98
C TYR A 593 8.11 15.38 -17.59
N HIS A 594 7.53 16.57 -17.52
CA HIS A 594 7.11 17.13 -16.23
C HIS A 594 6.05 16.25 -15.55
N MET A 595 5.11 15.72 -16.33
CA MET A 595 4.05 14.86 -15.84
C MET A 595 4.60 13.54 -15.32
N SER A 596 5.60 12.93 -15.96
CA SER A 596 6.23 11.69 -15.48
C SER A 596 6.79 11.87 -14.08
N ARG A 597 7.55 12.96 -13.84
CA ARG A 597 8.10 13.31 -12.52
C ARG A 597 7.02 13.62 -11.49
N ILE A 598 5.93 14.27 -11.90
CA ILE A 598 4.82 14.57 -10.99
C ILE A 598 4.09 13.26 -10.63
N PHE A 599 3.76 12.42 -11.60
CA PHE A 599 3.18 11.11 -11.34
C PHE A 599 4.07 10.25 -10.46
N GLU A 600 5.39 10.25 -10.67
CA GLU A 600 6.34 9.55 -9.81
C GLU A 600 6.22 9.99 -8.35
N ASN A 601 6.22 11.30 -8.09
CA ASN A 601 6.06 11.87 -6.75
C ASN A 601 4.70 11.58 -6.09
N HIS A 602 3.66 11.25 -6.87
CA HIS A 602 2.31 10.92 -6.39
C HIS A 602 1.94 9.44 -6.52
N SER A 603 2.83 8.61 -7.10
CA SER A 603 2.65 7.17 -7.32
C SER A 603 2.92 6.35 -6.06
N LEU A 604 3.74 6.89 -5.16
CA LEU A 604 3.96 6.38 -3.82
C LEU A 604 3.06 7.16 -2.85
N PRO A 605 2.45 6.51 -1.85
CA PRO A 605 1.93 7.26 -0.71
C PRO A 605 3.12 8.07 -0.17
N GLN A 606 3.05 9.39 -0.25
CA GLN A 606 4.01 10.24 0.46
C GLN A 606 4.02 9.73 1.89
N SER A 607 5.20 9.34 2.37
CA SER A 607 5.45 8.76 3.68
C SER A 607 5.09 9.77 4.77
N GLY A 608 3.79 9.89 5.01
CA GLY A 608 3.12 10.46 6.16
C GLY A 608 2.25 9.39 6.83
N ALA A 609 2.59 8.11 6.64
CA ALA A 609 2.12 6.98 7.43
C ALA A 609 2.93 5.75 6.97
N GLY A 610 4.12 5.56 7.55
CA GLY A 610 4.61 4.19 7.68
C GLY A 610 3.48 3.40 8.34
N LEU A 611 3.07 2.28 7.73
CA LEU A 611 2.06 1.33 8.24
C LEU A 611 1.85 1.51 9.74
N HIS A 612 0.85 2.31 10.12
CA HIS A 612 0.69 2.67 11.52
C HIS A 612 0.04 1.50 12.21
N ILE A 613 0.86 0.50 12.58
CA ILE A 613 0.50 -0.45 13.62
C ILE A 613 0.29 0.41 14.85
N ASP A 614 -0.97 0.55 15.26
CA ASP A 614 -1.38 1.23 16.50
C ASP A 614 -0.40 0.85 17.62
N ARG A 615 0.07 1.85 18.37
CA ARG A 615 1.01 1.68 19.50
C ARG A 615 0.60 0.54 20.44
N LYS A 616 -0.70 0.34 20.65
CA LYS A 616 -1.27 -0.74 21.46
C LYS A 616 -1.04 -2.12 20.85
N ARG A 617 -1.16 -2.23 19.52
CA ARG A 617 -0.97 -3.48 18.76
C ARG A 617 0.51 -3.83 18.61
N ARG A 618 1.38 -2.82 18.48
CA ARG A 618 2.84 -2.98 18.53
C ARG A 618 3.30 -3.49 19.90
N GLN A 619 2.70 -2.96 20.96
CA GLN A 619 2.98 -3.40 22.32
C GLN A 619 2.52 -4.83 22.58
N GLN A 620 1.32 -5.21 22.11
CA GLN A 620 0.82 -6.59 22.20
C GLN A 620 1.68 -7.60 21.43
N LEU A 621 2.15 -7.26 20.23
CA LEU A 621 3.08 -8.10 19.47
C LEU A 621 4.43 -8.25 20.19
N ARG A 622 4.93 -7.18 20.82
CA ARG A 622 6.15 -7.21 21.61
C ARG A 622 6.01 -8.07 22.86
N GLU A 623 4.90 -7.93 23.59
CA GLU A 623 4.56 -8.76 24.76
C GLU A 623 4.41 -10.23 24.38
N LYS A 624 3.82 -10.52 23.21
CA LYS A 624 3.66 -11.90 22.70
C LYS A 624 4.99 -12.52 22.24
N ARG A 625 5.89 -11.75 21.64
CA ARG A 625 7.26 -12.19 21.29
C ARG A 625 8.08 -12.48 22.56
N ILE A 626 7.98 -11.61 23.57
CA ILE A 626 8.64 -11.82 24.88
C ILE A 626 8.08 -13.07 25.58
N ALA A 627 6.76 -13.30 25.52
CA ALA A 627 6.14 -14.51 26.06
C ALA A 627 6.54 -15.81 25.34
N LEU A 628 7.03 -15.72 24.10
CA LEU A 628 7.55 -16.84 23.31
C LEU A 628 9.09 -17.00 23.45
N GLY A 629 9.73 -16.21 24.32
CA GLY A 629 11.17 -16.32 24.64
C GLY A 629 12.10 -15.37 23.86
N HIS A 630 11.56 -14.48 23.02
CA HIS A 630 12.34 -13.48 22.29
C HIS A 630 12.73 -12.30 23.19
N LYS A 631 13.92 -11.71 22.96
CA LYS A 631 14.36 -10.55 23.74
C LYS A 631 13.51 -9.30 23.40
N PRO A 632 13.33 -8.33 24.31
CA PRO A 632 12.53 -7.12 24.04
C PRO A 632 12.99 -6.32 22.81
N ASN A 633 14.26 -6.45 22.44
CA ASN A 633 14.90 -5.81 21.30
C ASN A 633 15.28 -6.81 20.19
N ASP A 634 14.61 -7.96 20.10
CA ASP A 634 14.68 -8.80 18.89
C ASP A 634 14.02 -8.03 17.74
N HIS A 635 14.86 -7.38 16.95
CA HIS A 635 14.50 -6.92 15.62
C HIS A 635 14.76 -8.09 14.68
N GLU A 636 13.75 -8.49 13.91
CA GLU A 636 14.06 -9.19 12.66
C GLU A 636 14.89 -8.20 11.86
N GLU A 637 16.14 -8.54 11.59
CA GLU A 637 16.91 -7.90 10.55
C GLU A 637 16.14 -8.11 9.25
N GLU A 638 15.35 -7.11 8.84
CA GLU A 638 15.15 -6.87 7.42
C GLU A 638 16.56 -6.76 6.83
N GLN A 639 16.95 -7.74 6.03
CA GLN A 639 18.18 -7.70 5.25
C GLN A 639 18.10 -6.50 4.29
N SER A 640 18.46 -5.32 4.78
CA SER A 640 19.06 -4.29 3.95
C SER A 640 20.50 -4.74 3.71
N GLN A 641 20.80 -5.18 2.50
CA GLN A 641 22.18 -5.31 2.05
C GLN A 641 22.85 -3.93 2.18
N GLY A 642 23.77 -3.83 3.13
CA GLY A 642 24.44 -2.59 3.51
C GLY A 642 25.54 -2.88 4.52
N MET A 643 26.55 -3.65 4.10
CA MET A 643 27.68 -4.05 4.92
C MET A 643 28.61 -2.85 5.11
N THR A 644 28.66 -2.28 6.32
CA THR A 644 29.73 -1.39 6.75
C THR A 644 30.44 -2.03 7.94
N MET A 645 31.61 -2.62 7.69
CA MET A 645 32.54 -3.01 8.74
C MET A 645 33.45 -1.81 9.09
N LYS A 646 33.29 -1.33 10.32
CA LYS A 646 34.38 -0.81 11.17
C LYS A 646 34.19 -1.53 12.50
N GLY A 647 35.13 -2.24 13.09
CA GLY A 647 36.56 -2.46 12.86
C GLY A 647 37.13 -2.92 14.20
N TRP A 648 38.06 -3.87 14.22
CA TRP A 648 39.14 -4.13 15.20
C TRP A 648 39.97 -5.28 14.65
#